data_AF-A0AAD8ZVY6-F1
#
_entry.id   AF-A0AAD8ZVY6-F1
#
_cell.length_a   1.000
_cell.length_b   1.000
_cell.length_c   1.000
_cell.angle_alpha   90.00
_cell.angle_beta   90.00
_cell.angle_gamma   90.00
#
_symmetry.space_group_name_H-M   'P 1'
#
loop_
_entity.id
_entity.type
_entity.pdbx_description
1 polymer ?
#
loop_
_entity_poly.entity_id
_entity_poly.type
_entity_poly.pdbx_seq_one_letter_code
_entity_poly.pdbx_strand_id
1 'polypeptide(L)'
;MFRRSTDDVSEFTEAVVEFIGKLVDDKIPRTTIKTFPNQKPWVDKTIREALNSRTAAYNAGIISGNMDEYKSVAYGVCRAVRDAKRRYGGKLVTQFQQSGSRSLWQGLQTITDYRSTPSRLITNGACAEPTIEQRRLILTESDVRRVFKRVNTRKAAGPDGICGRVLKVCADQLAPVFTDIFDLSLTLGIVPSSFKRSTIVPVPKKPRPSGLNDYRPVALTSVLMKCFEKLVRDFITSSLPASMDPLQFAYRHNRSADDAIAHLLHTTLTHLDKGRLEDLGLHTSLCDWISNFLTDRPQLVRVGNCASSTLILSTGAPQGCVLSPLLYSLYTYDCTATSSSNIIVKFADDTIVMGLISDNNERAYLEEIKHLENWCQENNLLLSVSKTKELIMDCRKKQEWHYRPVRISGTTVERVDSFRYLGVHISQDLSWSRHTNSLAKKAHQRLYHLRCLRDFRLPSKVLRNFYTCTIESILTGNITVWFGNSTKQDRRALQRVVRSAERITHTELHDLQTIYYKQCQTKARRIVKDPTHPNNRLFSLLSISDSVSLILRIVPLCPEEGKPDIVPPEVILFQKDSTSPVVCHATGFFPKEVMISWQKNGEDLHENMELRETLPNQDGTFQKRSILTVSPEELDKNEYTCVVHHSGLEKELVLRVADHRVLLPDDSFYRGLFTLTVAIGAVIVILLSSLLIIVFAKQKNRKDTKGSTGSHSLKYLHTGVKHEKNLQYTAVGLLDGEEFVYYDSNIRKMIPKAEWTKKIDAEEPDYWNRETEKLKSHDEWFRENIATLMKRFNQTDGNHTWQWTYGCDLHDDGPIRGYNHYVYDGKKFLTLDLNTLTWTAANSVGHITKQKMGADRSLAESQKDYLENTCIDYLKKYIAFCNTSLKSKATATLSATHSLQYIITAVTPGINSPEYIEVGLLDGEPFVYYDSKIKKMIPKTEWIKNNEDEDCWDAETQTNQATQEIFKANIATAMSRFNQTEGVHTVQAMYGCELHDDGTTTGYRQEGYDGEDFISLDLNTLTWTAANDKAVITKNKWEATGTNAHQWKGYLENTCIEWLQKYVSYSRDTLERKDPPEVTLFQKDSSSPVVCHATGFFPKGVAIFWQKNGEDLRENVELTETLPNQDGTYQKRSILTVSPEDLNKNKYSCVVHHSGLEKDLVLAFQPGVLIGVNVGAILAVLLLVLVGCAAFLIWRKKQKNGQRHL
;
A
#
# COMPACT_ATOMS: atom_id res chain seq x y z
N MET A 1 79.60 3.35 -2.03
CA MET A 1 79.49 3.84 -3.42
C MET A 1 78.60 5.08 -3.45
N PHE A 2 77.31 4.98 -3.14
CA PHE A 2 76.35 6.09 -3.19
C PHE A 2 76.58 7.24 -2.18
N ARG A 3 77.16 6.99 -1.00
CA ARG A 3 77.45 8.04 0.00
C ARG A 3 78.63 8.96 -0.38
N ARG A 4 79.48 8.55 -1.34
CA ARG A 4 80.66 9.34 -1.75
C ARG A 4 80.36 10.34 -2.89
N SER A 5 79.13 10.36 -3.40
CA SER A 5 78.76 11.13 -4.59
C SER A 5 77.96 12.41 -4.32
N THR A 6 77.45 12.61 -3.10
CA THR A 6 76.67 13.81 -2.72
C THR A 6 76.58 13.93 -1.19
N ASP A 7 76.63 15.16 -0.68
CA ASP A 7 76.33 15.48 0.73
C ASP A 7 74.83 15.75 0.94
N ASP A 8 74.02 15.78 -0.12
CA ASP A 8 72.56 15.93 -0.05
C ASP A 8 71.90 14.58 0.29
N VAL A 9 71.28 14.52 1.47
CA VAL A 9 70.56 13.33 1.96
C VAL A 9 69.41 12.92 1.05
N SER A 10 68.79 13.85 0.32
CA SER A 10 67.70 13.58 -0.62
C SER A 10 68.20 12.85 -1.86
N GLU A 11 69.27 13.35 -2.50
CA GLU A 11 69.90 12.71 -3.65
C GLU A 11 70.47 11.33 -3.28
N PHE A 12 71.11 11.22 -2.11
CA PHE A 12 71.61 9.94 -1.60
C PHE A 12 70.47 8.93 -1.38
N THR A 13 69.35 9.37 -0.78
CA THR A 13 68.18 8.52 -0.54
C THR A 13 67.51 8.10 -1.84
N GLU A 14 67.35 9.02 -2.79
CA GLU A 14 66.74 8.73 -4.10
C GLU A 14 67.57 7.73 -4.89
N ALA A 15 68.89 7.90 -4.96
CA ALA A 15 69.77 6.95 -5.65
C ALA A 15 69.67 5.53 -5.06
N VAL A 16 69.58 5.40 -3.73
CA VAL A 16 69.43 4.11 -3.05
C VAL A 16 68.03 3.51 -3.29
N VAL A 17 66.97 4.31 -3.17
CA VAL A 17 65.58 3.87 -3.38
C VAL A 17 65.34 3.45 -4.84
N GLU A 18 65.86 4.20 -5.81
CA GLU A 18 65.78 3.86 -7.24
C GLU A 18 66.55 2.59 -7.57
N PHE A 19 67.76 2.43 -7.01
CA PHE A 19 68.53 1.20 -7.19
C PHE A 19 67.78 -0.03 -6.64
N ILE A 20 67.16 0.08 -5.46
CA ILE A 20 66.32 -0.98 -4.90
C ILE A 20 65.09 -1.21 -5.79
N GLY A 21 64.43 -0.15 -6.27
CA GLY A 21 63.30 -0.23 -7.18
C GLY A 21 63.63 -1.01 -8.46
N LYS A 22 64.77 -0.69 -9.08
CA LYS A 22 65.28 -1.40 -10.25
C LYS A 22 65.54 -2.88 -9.97
N LEU A 23 66.18 -3.21 -8.84
CA LEU A 23 66.40 -4.61 -8.45
C LEU A 23 65.10 -5.37 -8.19
N VAL A 24 64.09 -4.71 -7.64
CA VAL A 24 62.76 -5.28 -7.44
C VAL A 24 62.09 -5.58 -8.78
N ASP A 25 62.14 -4.64 -9.71
CA ASP A 25 61.58 -4.81 -11.06
C ASP A 25 62.31 -5.91 -11.85
N ASP A 26 63.64 -6.00 -11.71
CA ASP A 26 64.47 -6.98 -12.43
C ASP A 26 64.39 -8.41 -11.85
N LYS A 27 64.13 -8.56 -10.54
CA LYS A 27 64.25 -9.86 -9.83
C LYS A 27 62.95 -10.41 -9.24
N ILE A 28 61.89 -9.60 -9.09
CA ILE A 28 60.64 -10.04 -8.44
C ILE A 28 59.53 -10.20 -9.47
N PRO A 29 59.09 -11.45 -9.78
CA PRO A 29 57.98 -11.67 -10.71
C PRO A 29 56.67 -11.14 -10.13
N ARG A 30 55.93 -10.36 -10.93
CA ARG A 30 54.60 -9.84 -10.59
C ARG A 30 53.52 -10.77 -11.14
N THR A 31 52.53 -11.11 -10.32
CA THR A 31 51.35 -11.90 -10.74
C THR A 31 50.07 -11.23 -10.25
N THR A 32 49.13 -11.01 -11.16
CA THR A 32 47.80 -10.48 -10.86
C THR A 32 46.83 -11.62 -10.60
N ILE A 33 46.27 -11.70 -9.39
CA ILE A 33 45.31 -12.76 -9.01
C ILE A 33 43.90 -12.16 -8.94
N LYS A 34 42.96 -12.67 -9.76
CA LYS A 34 41.53 -12.41 -9.61
C LYS A 34 40.92 -13.44 -8.64
N THR A 35 40.45 -12.98 -7.49
CA THR A 35 39.73 -13.82 -6.50
C THR A 35 38.22 -13.62 -6.61
N PHE A 36 37.45 -14.71 -6.65
CA PHE A 36 35.98 -14.68 -6.66
C PHE A 36 35.39 -15.15 -5.31
N PRO A 37 34.22 -14.65 -4.87
CA PRO A 37 33.76 -14.79 -3.48
C PRO A 37 33.08 -16.12 -3.08
N ASN A 38 33.22 -17.24 -3.80
CA ASN A 38 32.34 -18.42 -3.60
C ASN A 38 33.03 -19.79 -3.74
N GLN A 39 33.68 -20.31 -2.69
CA GLN A 39 33.96 -21.75 -2.61
C GLN A 39 32.83 -22.45 -1.83
N LYS A 40 32.04 -23.27 -2.52
CA LYS A 40 30.87 -23.91 -1.94
C LYS A 40 31.28 -24.95 -0.86
N PRO A 41 30.65 -24.99 0.32
CA PRO A 41 31.11 -25.82 1.47
C PRO A 41 31.16 -27.33 1.21
N TRP A 42 30.43 -27.82 0.21
CA TRP A 42 30.37 -29.23 -0.18
C TRP A 42 31.46 -29.64 -1.19
N VAL A 43 32.40 -28.76 -1.56
CA VAL A 43 33.51 -29.07 -2.47
C VAL A 43 34.66 -29.72 -1.69
N ASP A 44 34.63 -31.05 -1.61
CA ASP A 44 35.64 -31.89 -0.96
C ASP A 44 36.81 -32.25 -1.91
N LYS A 45 37.80 -32.99 -1.38
CA LYS A 45 38.99 -33.44 -2.13
C LYS A 45 38.61 -34.26 -3.36
N THR A 46 37.58 -35.09 -3.23
CA THR A 46 37.06 -35.98 -4.28
C THR A 46 36.49 -35.19 -5.46
N ILE A 47 35.79 -34.08 -5.22
CA ILE A 47 35.32 -33.20 -6.32
C ILE A 47 36.49 -32.52 -7.03
N ARG A 48 37.52 -32.08 -6.31
CA ARG A 48 38.69 -31.42 -6.92
C ARG A 48 39.47 -32.39 -7.78
N GLU A 49 39.64 -33.63 -7.33
CA GLU A 49 40.26 -34.70 -8.10
C GLU A 49 39.44 -35.00 -9.37
N ALA A 50 38.12 -35.13 -9.26
CA ALA A 50 37.25 -35.36 -10.42
C ALA A 50 37.29 -34.19 -11.44
N LEU A 51 37.34 -32.94 -10.96
CA LEU A 51 37.49 -31.77 -11.83
C LEU A 51 38.85 -31.73 -12.52
N ASN A 52 39.93 -32.07 -11.81
CA ASN A 52 41.28 -32.14 -12.37
C ASN A 52 41.38 -33.25 -13.43
N SER A 53 40.82 -34.43 -13.17
CA SER A 53 40.76 -35.52 -14.14
C SER A 53 39.96 -35.14 -15.39
N ARG A 54 38.85 -34.40 -15.24
CA ARG A 54 38.07 -33.90 -16.38
C ARG A 54 38.88 -32.92 -17.23
N THR A 55 39.60 -32.01 -16.59
CA THR A 55 40.47 -31.05 -17.29
C THR A 55 41.63 -31.76 -18.00
N ALA A 56 42.22 -32.79 -17.38
CA ALA A 56 43.25 -33.61 -18.03
C ALA A 56 42.70 -34.36 -19.26
N ALA A 57 41.52 -34.98 -19.14
CA ALA A 57 40.85 -35.68 -20.25
C ALA A 57 40.43 -34.74 -21.39
N TYR A 58 40.02 -33.50 -21.07
CA TYR A 58 39.73 -32.47 -22.06
C TYR A 58 40.97 -32.08 -22.86
N ASN A 59 42.08 -31.81 -22.16
CA ASN A 59 43.34 -31.43 -22.80
C ASN A 59 43.91 -32.57 -23.66
N ALA A 60 43.83 -33.81 -23.18
CA ALA A 60 44.22 -34.99 -23.94
C ALA A 60 43.34 -35.20 -25.19
N GLY A 61 42.02 -34.99 -25.06
CA GLY A 61 41.08 -35.13 -26.17
C GLY A 61 41.21 -34.05 -27.25
N ILE A 62 41.64 -32.84 -26.90
CA ILE A 62 41.98 -31.80 -27.89
C ILE A 62 43.23 -32.19 -28.68
N ILE A 63 44.21 -32.83 -28.05
CA ILE A 63 45.47 -33.23 -28.69
C ILE A 63 45.27 -34.47 -29.58
N SER A 64 44.45 -35.43 -29.15
CA SER A 64 44.24 -36.70 -29.86
C SER A 64 43.07 -36.69 -30.86
N GLY A 65 42.20 -35.68 -30.81
CA GLY A 65 40.98 -35.60 -31.63
C GLY A 65 39.83 -36.50 -31.15
N ASN A 66 39.99 -37.23 -30.04
CA ASN A 66 38.96 -38.11 -29.47
C ASN A 66 38.46 -37.59 -28.11
N MET A 67 37.17 -37.29 -28.02
CA MET A 67 36.53 -36.69 -26.84
C MET A 67 35.73 -37.65 -25.95
N ASP A 68 35.75 -38.95 -26.23
CA ASP A 68 34.89 -39.90 -25.50
C ASP A 68 35.33 -40.12 -24.05
N GLU A 69 36.64 -40.05 -23.78
CA GLU A 69 37.17 -40.09 -22.42
C GLU A 69 36.74 -38.84 -21.62
N TYR A 70 36.76 -37.65 -22.25
CA TYR A 70 36.26 -36.43 -21.63
C TYR A 70 34.76 -36.54 -21.27
N LYS A 71 33.93 -37.09 -22.17
CA LYS A 71 32.49 -37.29 -21.90
C LYS A 71 32.25 -38.22 -20.70
N SER A 72 32.99 -39.33 -20.63
CA SER A 72 32.91 -40.28 -19.51
C SER A 72 33.30 -39.64 -18.17
N VAL A 73 34.43 -38.93 -18.14
CA VAL A 73 34.93 -38.27 -16.93
C VAL A 73 34.04 -37.09 -16.52
N ALA A 74 33.46 -36.35 -17.47
CA ALA A 74 32.52 -35.26 -17.19
C ALA A 74 31.24 -35.76 -16.50
N TYR A 75 30.74 -36.95 -16.88
CA TYR A 75 29.60 -37.59 -16.20
C TYR A 75 29.95 -37.98 -14.75
N GLY A 76 31.17 -38.46 -14.52
CA GLY A 76 31.73 -38.75 -13.19
C GLY A 76 31.72 -37.54 -12.25
N VAL A 77 32.06 -36.34 -12.75
CA VAL A 77 32.02 -35.10 -11.97
C VAL A 77 30.60 -34.78 -11.48
N CYS A 78 29.60 -34.93 -12.36
CA CYS A 78 28.20 -34.69 -12.01
C CYS A 78 27.67 -35.66 -10.93
N ARG A 79 28.19 -36.89 -10.90
CA ARG A 79 27.89 -37.87 -9.85
C ARG A 79 28.56 -37.50 -8.52
N ALA A 80 29.86 -37.19 -8.55
CA ALA A 80 30.62 -36.79 -7.37
C ALA A 80 30.03 -35.55 -6.68
N VAL A 81 29.55 -34.56 -7.45
CA VAL A 81 28.88 -33.37 -6.93
C VAL A 81 27.56 -33.70 -6.23
N ARG A 82 26.76 -34.62 -6.78
CA ARG A 82 25.49 -35.05 -6.16
C ARG A 82 25.73 -35.77 -4.83
N ASP A 83 26.71 -36.66 -4.78
CA ASP A 83 27.03 -37.43 -3.57
C ASP A 83 27.60 -36.53 -2.46
N ALA A 84 28.46 -35.56 -2.80
CA ALA A 84 28.99 -34.62 -1.82
C ALA A 84 27.90 -33.73 -1.21
N LYS A 85 26.94 -33.26 -2.02
CA LYS A 85 25.77 -32.52 -1.52
C LYS A 85 24.90 -33.37 -0.60
N ARG A 86 24.67 -34.65 -0.93
CA ARG A 86 23.90 -35.58 -0.09
C ARG A 86 24.57 -35.84 1.26
N ARG A 87 25.89 -36.08 1.27
CA ARG A 87 26.68 -36.25 2.50
C ARG A 87 26.65 -34.99 3.39
N TYR A 88 26.75 -33.80 2.78
CA TYR A 88 26.69 -32.54 3.50
C TYR A 88 25.30 -32.29 4.11
N GLY A 89 24.23 -32.60 3.37
CA GLY A 89 22.86 -32.52 3.87
C GLY A 89 22.61 -33.40 5.11
N GLY A 90 23.12 -34.64 5.11
CA GLY A 90 23.02 -35.53 6.27
C GLY A 90 23.66 -34.96 7.54
N LYS A 91 24.83 -34.31 7.42
CA LYS A 91 25.52 -33.66 8.56
C LYS A 91 24.70 -32.50 9.15
N LEU A 92 24.03 -31.71 8.31
CA LEU A 92 23.17 -30.62 8.77
C LEU A 92 21.95 -31.15 9.53
N VAL A 93 21.31 -32.23 9.06
CA VAL A 93 20.15 -32.84 9.75
C VAL A 93 20.50 -33.27 11.18
N THR A 94 21.66 -33.91 11.37
CA THR A 94 22.11 -34.35 12.71
C THR A 94 22.35 -33.17 13.66
N GLN A 95 22.80 -32.02 13.15
CA GLN A 95 23.04 -30.81 13.95
C GLN A 95 21.74 -30.13 14.40
N PHE A 96 20.64 -30.27 13.63
CA PHE A 96 19.32 -29.73 13.97
C PHE A 96 18.45 -30.67 14.83
N GLN A 97 18.81 -31.95 14.95
CA GLN A 97 18.09 -32.93 15.78
C GLN A 97 18.56 -32.96 17.24
N GLN A 98 19.70 -32.36 17.57
CA GLN A 98 20.21 -32.26 18.94
C GLN A 98 19.61 -31.02 19.63
N SER A 99 19.02 -31.21 20.81
CA SER A 99 18.27 -30.21 21.61
C SER A 99 19.12 -29.05 22.18
N GLY A 100 20.33 -28.83 21.65
CA GLY A 100 21.26 -27.82 22.13
C GLY A 100 21.21 -26.55 21.28
N SER A 101 21.00 -25.39 21.91
CA SER A 101 21.11 -24.09 21.24
C SER A 101 22.48 -23.89 20.56
N ARG A 102 23.55 -24.45 21.15
CA ARG A 102 24.92 -24.39 20.63
C ARG A 102 25.12 -25.16 19.32
N SER A 103 24.54 -26.36 19.18
CA SER A 103 24.61 -27.16 17.95
C SER A 103 23.77 -26.52 16.83
N LEU A 104 22.64 -25.92 17.19
CA LEU A 104 21.79 -25.13 16.29
C LEU A 104 22.51 -23.88 15.76
N TRP A 105 23.21 -23.15 16.64
CA TRP A 105 24.04 -22.01 16.25
C TRP A 105 25.26 -22.39 15.43
N GLN A 106 25.90 -23.55 15.69
CA GLN A 106 26.97 -24.07 14.83
C GLN A 106 26.46 -24.47 13.43
N GLY A 107 25.27 -25.05 13.34
CA GLY A 107 24.61 -25.34 12.05
C GLY A 107 24.34 -24.06 11.25
N LEU A 108 23.82 -23.03 11.92
CA LEU A 108 23.61 -21.69 11.33
C LEU A 108 24.93 -21.03 10.87
N GLN A 109 25.97 -21.03 11.71
CA GLN A 109 27.29 -20.47 11.36
C GLN A 109 27.92 -21.16 10.14
N THR A 110 27.70 -22.47 10.00
CA THR A 110 28.18 -23.29 8.88
C THR A 110 27.40 -23.03 7.59
N ILE A 111 26.11 -22.70 7.68
CA ILE A 111 25.27 -22.31 6.54
C ILE A 111 25.57 -20.88 6.08
N THR A 112 25.91 -19.98 7.00
CA THR A 112 26.11 -18.55 6.73
C THR A 112 27.58 -18.13 6.55
N ASP A 113 28.51 -19.09 6.58
CA ASP A 113 29.96 -18.88 6.43
C ASP A 113 30.58 -17.90 7.47
N TYR A 114 30.02 -17.90 8.68
CA TYR A 114 30.44 -17.00 9.77
C TYR A 114 31.69 -17.56 10.49
N ARG A 115 32.85 -16.92 10.33
CA ARG A 115 34.11 -17.34 10.99
C ARG A 115 34.38 -16.54 12.26
N SER A 116 34.54 -17.21 13.39
CA SER A 116 35.12 -16.65 14.61
C SER A 116 36.60 -17.04 14.72
N THR A 117 37.44 -16.09 15.15
CA THR A 117 38.90 -16.26 15.28
C THR A 117 39.25 -16.63 16.72
N PRO A 118 40.17 -17.59 16.99
CA PRO A 118 40.56 -17.94 18.35
C PRO A 118 41.68 -17.03 18.89
N SER A 119 41.51 -16.52 20.11
CA SER A 119 42.51 -15.70 20.83
C SER A 119 43.42 -16.57 21.70
N ARG A 120 44.73 -16.37 21.59
CA ARG A 120 45.77 -16.89 22.50
C ARG A 120 45.94 -15.97 23.71
N LEU A 121 46.08 -16.58 24.89
CA LEU A 121 46.54 -15.98 26.15
C LEU A 121 47.99 -15.48 26.02
N ILE A 122 48.40 -14.48 26.82
CA ILE A 122 49.52 -14.56 27.79
C ILE A 122 49.82 -13.18 28.43
N THR A 123 49.67 -13.18 29.76
CA THR A 123 50.38 -12.53 30.90
C THR A 123 50.91 -11.09 30.88
N ASN A 124 50.54 -10.41 31.97
CA ASN A 124 51.05 -9.15 32.49
C ASN A 124 52.54 -9.20 32.87
N GLY A 125 53.25 -8.10 32.66
CA GLY A 125 54.57 -7.80 33.23
C GLY A 125 54.63 -6.31 33.59
N ALA A 126 55.01 -6.00 34.82
CA ALA A 126 54.91 -4.69 35.45
C ALA A 126 56.16 -3.81 35.26
N CYS A 127 55.93 -2.52 35.50
CA CYS A 127 56.73 -1.59 36.31
C CYS A 127 57.64 -0.53 35.66
N ALA A 128 57.55 0.64 36.31
CA ALA A 128 58.51 1.72 36.55
C ALA A 128 58.78 2.79 35.47
N GLU A 129 58.50 4.03 35.88
CA GLU A 129 58.90 5.28 35.24
C GLU A 129 60.39 5.59 35.47
N PRO A 130 61.05 6.24 34.50
CA PRO A 130 62.24 7.04 34.77
C PRO A 130 62.15 8.48 34.24
N THR A 131 62.73 9.39 35.01
CA THR A 131 62.88 10.82 34.79
C THR A 131 63.80 11.15 33.60
N ILE A 132 63.50 12.27 32.91
CA ILE A 132 64.07 12.69 31.63
C ILE A 132 65.37 13.48 31.82
N GLU A 133 66.48 12.97 31.30
CA GLU A 133 67.62 13.79 30.82
C GLU A 133 67.54 13.89 29.29
N GLN A 134 67.92 15.05 28.73
CA GLN A 134 67.92 15.35 27.30
C GLN A 134 68.75 14.34 26.51
N ARG A 135 68.07 13.35 25.92
CA ARG A 135 68.70 12.36 25.03
C ARG A 135 68.75 12.91 23.60
N ARG A 136 69.81 12.57 22.86
CA ARG A 136 69.87 12.70 21.40
C ARG A 136 69.44 11.36 20.80
N LEU A 137 68.58 11.36 19.78
CA LEU A 137 68.19 10.13 19.08
C LEU A 137 69.38 9.62 18.26
N ILE A 138 69.91 8.46 18.64
CA ILE A 138 70.96 7.73 17.90
C ILE A 138 70.31 6.44 17.40
N LEU A 139 70.31 6.20 16.10
CA LEU A 139 69.77 4.98 15.53
C LEU A 139 70.88 3.95 15.37
N THR A 140 70.64 2.73 15.83
CA THR A 140 71.57 1.63 15.54
C THR A 140 71.05 0.80 14.37
N GLU A 141 71.95 0.10 13.67
CA GLU A 141 71.56 -0.87 12.64
C GLU A 141 70.60 -1.92 13.18
N SER A 142 70.75 -2.28 14.46
CA SER A 142 69.89 -3.23 15.14
C SER A 142 68.45 -2.72 15.25
N ASP A 143 68.26 -1.41 15.45
CA ASP A 143 66.95 -0.79 15.55
C ASP A 143 66.26 -0.74 14.18
N VAL A 144 66.98 -0.31 13.14
CA VAL A 144 66.47 -0.28 11.77
C VAL A 144 66.11 -1.69 11.28
N ARG A 145 67.00 -2.66 11.51
CA ARG A 145 66.78 -4.08 11.20
C ARG A 145 65.56 -4.64 11.92
N ARG A 146 65.40 -4.32 13.21
CA ARG A 146 64.25 -4.74 14.01
C ARG A 146 62.94 -4.20 13.44
N VAL A 147 62.91 -2.94 13.04
CA VAL A 147 61.71 -2.33 12.45
C VAL A 147 61.40 -2.95 11.08
N PHE A 148 62.41 -3.15 10.23
CA PHE A 148 62.25 -3.79 8.92
C PHE A 148 61.73 -5.23 9.02
N LYS A 149 62.28 -6.06 9.91
CA LYS A 149 61.80 -7.45 10.12
C LYS A 149 60.35 -7.52 10.61
N ARG A 150 59.86 -6.46 11.27
CA ARG A 150 58.48 -6.36 11.79
C ARG A 150 57.50 -5.70 10.82
N VAL A 151 57.95 -5.29 9.63
CA VAL A 151 57.04 -4.72 8.62
C VAL A 151 55.99 -5.74 8.20
N ASN A 152 54.73 -5.29 8.10
CA ASN A 152 53.66 -6.10 7.57
C ASN A 152 53.78 -6.17 6.04
N THR A 153 54.12 -7.36 5.53
CA THR A 153 54.38 -7.62 4.11
C THR A 153 53.15 -7.55 3.22
N ARG A 154 51.95 -7.44 3.79
CA ARG A 154 50.68 -7.33 3.05
C ARG A 154 50.22 -5.89 2.84
N LYS A 155 50.90 -4.90 3.45
CA LYS A 155 50.56 -3.49 3.23
C LYS A 155 51.03 -3.04 1.84
N ALA A 156 50.21 -2.20 1.20
CA ALA A 156 50.53 -1.59 -0.08
C ALA A 156 51.80 -0.75 0.02
N ALA A 157 52.60 -0.77 -1.05
CA ALA A 157 53.77 0.09 -1.19
C ALA A 157 53.33 1.56 -1.31
N GLY A 158 54.21 2.48 -0.90
CA GLY A 158 53.99 3.90 -1.12
C GLY A 158 54.36 4.31 -2.54
N PRO A 159 54.45 5.62 -2.81
CA PRO A 159 54.83 6.15 -4.12
C PRO A 159 56.24 5.73 -4.58
N ASP A 160 57.08 5.22 -3.69
CA ASP A 160 58.41 4.69 -3.96
C ASP A 160 58.41 3.27 -4.54
N GLY A 161 57.25 2.59 -4.57
CA GLY A 161 57.11 1.24 -5.13
C GLY A 161 57.73 0.12 -4.27
N ILE A 162 58.41 0.45 -3.18
CA ILE A 162 59.06 -0.53 -2.30
C ILE A 162 58.04 -1.17 -1.35
N CYS A 163 57.75 -2.45 -1.58
CA CYS A 163 56.80 -3.18 -0.74
C CYS A 163 57.42 -3.66 0.58
N GLY A 164 56.59 -3.81 1.62
CA GLY A 164 57.04 -4.27 2.93
C GLY A 164 57.66 -5.68 2.95
N ARG A 165 57.42 -6.49 1.92
CA ARG A 165 58.06 -7.81 1.75
C ARG A 165 59.56 -7.67 1.49
N VAL A 166 59.95 -6.73 0.63
CA VAL A 166 61.37 -6.47 0.30
C VAL A 166 62.12 -6.04 1.55
N LEU A 167 61.55 -5.08 2.31
CA LEU A 167 62.15 -4.60 3.56
C LEU A 167 62.30 -5.71 4.59
N LYS A 168 61.31 -6.60 4.73
CA LYS A 168 61.35 -7.68 5.72
C LYS A 168 62.36 -8.77 5.35
N VAL A 169 62.40 -9.19 4.08
CA VAL A 169 63.27 -10.29 3.62
C VAL A 169 64.73 -9.83 3.54
N CYS A 170 64.97 -8.63 3.01
CA CYS A 170 66.31 -8.07 2.85
C CYS A 170 66.72 -7.21 4.05
N ALA A 171 66.09 -7.39 5.22
CA ALA A 171 66.28 -6.51 6.38
C ALA A 171 67.74 -6.46 6.85
N ASP A 172 68.45 -7.58 6.78
CA ASP A 172 69.83 -7.68 7.24
C ASP A 172 70.79 -6.92 6.30
N GLN A 173 70.51 -6.90 4.99
CA GLN A 173 71.30 -6.20 3.98
C GLN A 173 70.96 -4.72 3.88
N LEU A 174 69.68 -4.36 4.09
CA LEU A 174 69.19 -2.99 3.95
C LEU A 174 69.40 -2.15 5.21
N ALA A 175 69.43 -2.75 6.39
CA ALA A 175 69.52 -2.01 7.64
C ALA A 175 70.78 -1.12 7.76
N PRO A 176 72.01 -1.55 7.42
CA PRO A 176 73.19 -0.68 7.47
C PRO A 176 73.03 0.58 6.60
N VAL A 177 72.55 0.40 5.37
CA VAL A 177 72.38 1.49 4.39
C VAL A 177 71.34 2.51 4.86
N PHE A 178 70.20 2.03 5.37
CA PHE A 178 69.15 2.94 5.85
C PHE A 178 69.44 3.53 7.23
N THR A 179 70.33 2.94 8.02
CA THR A 179 70.83 3.56 9.26
C THR A 179 71.61 4.82 8.92
N ASP A 180 72.54 4.73 7.96
CA ASP A 180 73.29 5.89 7.45
C ASP A 180 72.36 7.01 6.93
N ILE A 181 71.34 6.65 6.14
CA ILE A 181 70.37 7.62 5.61
C ILE A 181 69.57 8.28 6.74
N PHE A 182 69.06 7.48 7.68
CA PHE A 182 68.24 7.98 8.78
C PHE A 182 69.04 8.86 9.75
N ASP A 183 70.27 8.47 10.11
CA ASP A 183 71.14 9.26 10.97
C ASP A 183 71.60 10.56 10.30
N LEU A 184 71.90 10.53 9.01
CA LEU A 184 72.21 11.74 8.24
C LEU A 184 71.02 12.69 8.21
N SER A 185 69.82 12.17 7.94
CA SER A 185 68.56 12.92 7.97
C SER A 185 68.30 13.56 9.35
N LEU A 186 68.50 12.83 10.44
CA LEU A 186 68.39 13.35 11.82
C LEU A 186 69.46 14.41 12.13
N THR A 187 70.68 14.22 11.64
CA THR A 187 71.81 15.14 11.88
C THR A 187 71.63 16.46 11.14
N LEU A 188 71.14 16.41 9.89
CA LEU A 188 70.86 17.59 9.08
C LEU A 188 69.52 18.26 9.43
N GLY A 189 68.61 17.53 10.11
CA GLY A 189 67.24 18.00 10.37
C GLY A 189 66.36 18.03 9.12
N ILE A 190 66.75 17.32 8.05
CA ILE A 190 66.08 17.34 6.74
C ILE A 190 65.57 15.95 6.41
N VAL A 191 64.24 15.80 6.29
CA VAL A 191 63.63 14.58 5.75
C VAL A 191 63.77 14.55 4.22
N PRO A 192 64.28 13.46 3.62
CA PRO A 192 64.40 13.30 2.16
C PRO A 192 63.09 13.57 1.41
N SER A 193 63.17 14.23 0.25
CA SER A 193 62.06 14.51 -0.68
C SER A 193 61.19 13.28 -0.97
N SER A 194 61.83 12.17 -1.33
CA SER A 194 61.16 10.90 -1.66
C SER A 194 60.33 10.32 -0.50
N PHE A 195 60.74 10.58 0.75
CA PHE A 195 60.02 10.14 1.95
C PHE A 195 58.84 11.04 2.32
N LYS A 196 58.83 12.31 1.86
CA LYS A 196 57.71 13.25 2.05
C LYS A 196 56.53 12.97 1.11
N ARG A 197 56.75 12.24 0.00
CA ARG A 197 55.73 11.96 -1.01
C ARG A 197 54.67 10.97 -0.50
N SER A 198 53.39 11.27 -0.75
CA SER A 198 52.27 10.36 -0.42
C SER A 198 51.21 10.35 -1.51
N THR A 199 50.49 9.24 -1.64
CA THR A 199 49.31 9.13 -2.51
C THR A 199 48.06 9.12 -1.65
N ILE A 200 47.11 10.02 -1.89
CA ILE A 200 45.83 10.02 -1.17
C ILE A 200 44.92 8.92 -1.73
N VAL A 201 44.59 7.94 -0.89
CA VAL A 201 43.63 6.87 -1.23
C VAL A 201 42.29 7.20 -0.58
N PRO A 202 41.24 7.51 -1.35
CA PRO A 202 39.91 7.76 -0.80
C PRO A 202 39.27 6.45 -0.33
N VAL A 203 39.05 6.30 0.98
CA VAL A 203 38.40 5.13 1.56
C VAL A 203 36.96 5.46 1.97
N PRO A 204 35.95 4.74 1.46
CA PRO A 204 34.55 4.98 1.82
C PRO A 204 34.31 4.92 3.34
N LYS A 205 33.67 5.95 3.92
CA LYS A 205 33.15 5.93 5.29
C LYS A 205 31.86 5.10 5.39
N LYS A 206 31.15 4.96 4.27
CA LYS A 206 29.86 4.26 4.17
C LYS A 206 29.76 3.44 2.88
N PRO A 207 28.89 2.41 2.81
CA PRO A 207 28.84 1.46 1.69
C PRO A 207 28.49 2.06 0.33
N ARG A 208 27.76 3.19 0.31
CA ARG A 208 27.40 3.94 -0.89
C ARG A 208 27.73 5.42 -0.69
N PRO A 209 28.94 5.86 -1.07
CA PRO A 209 29.33 7.27 -0.99
C PRO A 209 28.47 8.12 -1.93
N SER A 210 27.94 9.23 -1.42
CA SER A 210 27.07 10.18 -2.15
C SER A 210 27.79 11.50 -2.48
N GLY A 211 28.93 11.78 -1.84
CA GLY A 211 29.76 12.94 -2.10
C GLY A 211 31.17 12.80 -1.53
N LEU A 212 32.05 13.77 -1.80
CA LEU A 212 33.47 13.70 -1.43
C LEU A 212 33.70 13.57 0.10
N ASN A 213 32.82 14.16 0.92
CA ASN A 213 32.87 14.07 2.39
C ASN A 213 32.63 12.66 2.94
N ASP A 214 32.09 11.75 2.11
CA ASP A 214 31.88 10.35 2.47
C ASP A 214 33.14 9.50 2.31
N TYR A 215 34.26 10.08 1.86
CA TYR A 215 35.55 9.41 1.81
C TYR A 215 36.47 9.89 2.94
N ARG A 216 37.28 8.99 3.46
CA ARG A 216 38.45 9.32 4.28
C ARG A 216 39.64 9.48 3.32
N PRO A 217 40.30 10.64 3.27
CA PRO A 217 41.55 10.78 2.52
C PRO A 217 42.66 10.09 3.32
N VAL A 218 43.00 8.84 2.98
CA VAL A 218 44.06 8.10 3.67
C VAL A 218 45.37 8.30 2.92
N ALA A 219 46.34 8.96 3.54
CA ALA A 219 47.66 9.15 2.96
C ALA A 219 48.45 7.83 2.94
N LEU A 220 48.73 7.32 1.74
CA LEU A 220 49.59 6.18 1.52
C LEU A 220 51.05 6.68 1.40
N THR A 221 51.75 6.75 2.52
CA THR A 221 53.18 7.10 2.60
C THR A 221 54.10 5.90 2.37
N SER A 222 55.35 6.18 2.00
CA SER A 222 56.44 5.20 1.85
C SER A 222 56.53 4.25 3.06
N VAL A 223 56.78 2.96 2.80
CA VAL A 223 56.97 1.98 3.87
C VAL A 223 58.28 2.22 4.62
N LEU A 224 59.31 2.73 3.93
CA LEU A 224 60.57 3.16 4.54
C LEU A 224 60.36 4.36 5.47
N MET A 225 59.61 5.37 5.03
CA MET A 225 59.26 6.52 5.90
C MET A 225 58.46 6.06 7.13
N LYS A 226 57.51 5.13 6.96
CA LYS A 226 56.78 4.52 8.09
C LYS A 226 57.67 3.74 9.07
N CYS A 227 58.83 3.28 8.63
CA CYS A 227 59.81 2.65 9.51
C CYS A 227 60.63 3.71 10.25
N PHE A 228 61.06 4.75 9.55
CA PHE A 228 61.79 5.87 10.13
C PHE A 228 60.96 6.63 11.17
N GLU A 229 59.71 6.98 10.85
CA GLU A 229 58.81 7.70 11.77
C GLU A 229 58.50 6.90 13.04
N LYS A 230 58.53 5.56 12.98
CA LYS A 230 58.36 4.71 14.17
C LYS A 230 59.54 4.83 15.12
N LEU A 231 60.76 4.81 14.59
CA LEU A 231 61.98 5.00 15.37
C LEU A 231 61.97 6.39 16.05
N VAL A 232 61.59 7.42 15.30
CA VAL A 232 61.47 8.80 15.82
C VAL A 232 60.33 8.91 16.85
N ARG A 233 59.16 8.32 16.58
CA ARG A 233 58.01 8.33 17.50
C ARG A 233 58.35 7.63 18.81
N ASP A 234 59.01 6.48 18.76
CA ASP A 234 59.37 5.72 19.96
C ASP A 234 60.28 6.57 20.87
N PHE A 235 61.21 7.33 20.28
CA PHE A 235 62.04 8.30 20.98
C PHE A 235 61.25 9.49 21.56
N ILE A 236 60.41 10.16 20.74
CA ILE A 236 59.58 11.29 21.19
C ILE A 236 58.66 10.85 22.34
N THR A 237 58.00 9.71 22.20
CA THR A 237 57.08 9.17 23.22
C THR A 237 57.81 8.87 24.53
N SER A 238 59.04 8.36 24.47
CA SER A 238 59.87 8.14 25.66
C SER A 238 60.37 9.43 26.34
N SER A 239 60.25 10.58 25.67
CA SER A 239 60.75 11.88 26.14
C SER A 239 59.63 12.83 26.59
N LEU A 240 58.34 12.44 26.48
CA LEU A 240 57.21 13.25 26.90
C LEU A 240 56.87 13.02 28.39
N PRO A 241 56.54 14.07 29.16
CA PRO A 241 56.13 13.91 30.56
C PRO A 241 54.78 13.20 30.70
N ALA A 242 54.57 12.48 31.81
CA ALA A 242 53.32 11.76 32.10
C ALA A 242 52.09 12.69 32.27
N SER A 243 52.32 13.96 32.64
CA SER A 243 51.32 14.97 33.03
C SER A 243 50.56 15.63 31.87
N MET A 244 50.41 14.96 30.73
CA MET A 244 49.53 15.42 29.64
C MET A 244 48.07 15.49 30.13
N ASP A 245 47.23 16.33 29.51
CA ASP A 245 45.83 16.58 29.90
C ASP A 245 45.09 15.28 30.28
N PRO A 246 44.57 15.16 31.53
CA PRO A 246 43.85 13.98 31.99
C PRO A 246 42.53 13.73 31.23
N LEU A 247 41.98 14.73 30.55
CA LEU A 247 40.74 14.63 29.76
C LEU A 247 40.99 14.50 28.24
N GLN A 248 42.25 14.37 27.81
CA GLN A 248 42.58 13.96 26.44
C GLN A 248 42.56 12.43 26.33
N PHE A 249 41.53 11.87 25.67
CA PHE A 249 41.33 10.41 25.57
C PHE A 249 41.85 9.81 24.25
N ALA A 250 41.81 10.56 23.14
CA ALA A 250 42.36 10.11 21.86
C ALA A 250 43.89 10.25 21.80
N TYR A 251 44.56 9.30 21.13
CA TYR A 251 46.02 9.26 20.92
C TYR A 251 46.88 9.11 22.18
N ARG A 252 46.28 8.72 23.32
CA ARG A 252 46.99 8.30 24.53
C ARG A 252 46.89 6.79 24.72
N HIS A 253 47.96 6.21 25.25
CA HIS A 253 47.96 4.79 25.63
C HIS A 253 47.03 4.60 26.83
N ASN A 254 46.35 3.45 26.90
CA ASN A 254 45.41 3.09 27.97
C ASN A 254 44.27 4.09 28.19
N ARG A 255 43.89 4.81 27.14
CA ARG A 255 42.65 5.60 27.09
C ARG A 255 41.91 5.26 25.81
N SER A 256 40.60 5.26 25.94
CA SER A 256 39.69 4.89 24.87
C SER A 256 38.59 5.93 24.74
N ALA A 257 37.83 5.86 23.65
CA ALA A 257 36.58 6.60 23.56
C ALA A 257 35.62 6.22 24.70
N ASP A 258 35.68 4.97 25.17
CA ASP A 258 34.81 4.45 26.23
C ASP A 258 35.15 5.10 27.59
N ASP A 259 36.43 5.34 27.89
CA ASP A 259 36.86 6.01 29.13
C ASP A 259 36.36 7.47 29.20
N ALA A 260 36.32 8.16 28.05
CA ALA A 260 35.77 9.52 27.95
C ALA A 260 34.27 9.56 28.25
N ILE A 261 33.55 8.56 27.72
CA ILE A 261 32.11 8.40 27.91
C ILE A 261 31.81 7.99 29.36
N ALA A 262 32.62 7.11 29.95
CA ALA A 262 32.45 6.65 31.33
C ALA A 262 32.64 7.77 32.36
N HIS A 263 33.63 8.64 32.19
CA HIS A 263 33.87 9.77 33.10
C HIS A 263 32.73 10.79 33.08
N LEU A 264 32.17 11.06 31.89
CA LEU A 264 30.98 11.89 31.72
C LEU A 264 29.78 11.28 32.44
N LEU A 265 29.52 9.99 32.24
CA LEU A 265 28.37 9.30 32.84
C LEU A 265 28.45 9.21 34.37
N HIS A 266 29.62 8.92 34.93
CA HIS A 266 29.81 8.79 36.38
C HIS A 266 29.43 10.09 37.12
N THR A 267 29.94 11.23 36.65
CA THR A 267 29.69 12.55 37.25
C THR A 267 28.20 12.89 37.26
N THR A 268 27.51 12.63 36.16
CA THR A 268 26.08 12.89 35.95
C THR A 268 25.18 12.09 36.90
N LEU A 269 25.56 10.85 37.20
CA LEU A 269 24.71 9.93 37.95
C LEU A 269 24.86 10.05 39.47
N THR A 270 26.01 10.52 39.99
CA THR A 270 26.19 10.85 41.42
C THR A 270 25.21 11.90 41.94
N HIS A 271 24.60 12.69 41.05
CA HIS A 271 23.60 13.70 41.41
C HIS A 271 22.17 13.17 41.49
N LEU A 272 21.90 11.91 41.14
CA LEU A 272 20.53 11.38 40.98
C LEU A 272 19.97 10.55 42.14
N ASP A 273 20.81 9.92 42.97
CA ASP A 273 20.37 8.73 43.72
C ASP A 273 19.84 8.95 45.16
N LYS A 274 19.85 10.17 45.75
CA LYS A 274 19.56 10.32 47.21
C LYS A 274 18.15 10.76 47.65
N GLY A 275 17.24 11.19 46.77
CA GLY A 275 15.96 11.81 47.20
C GLY A 275 14.68 10.96 47.12
N ARG A 276 14.61 9.93 46.27
CA ARG A 276 13.30 9.44 45.74
C ARG A 276 12.71 8.18 46.35
N LEU A 277 13.53 7.37 47.03
CA LEU A 277 13.09 6.07 47.56
C LEU A 277 12.40 6.20 48.93
N GLU A 278 12.75 7.23 49.70
CA GLU A 278 12.16 7.52 51.01
C GLU A 278 10.73 8.06 50.88
N ASP A 279 10.46 8.87 49.84
CA ASP A 279 9.13 9.43 49.53
C ASP A 279 8.06 8.35 49.24
N LEU A 280 8.48 7.15 48.86
CA LEU A 280 7.60 6.00 48.58
C LEU A 280 7.25 5.18 49.83
N GLY A 281 7.72 5.59 51.02
CA GLY A 281 7.45 4.90 52.29
C GLY A 281 8.20 3.58 52.48
N LEU A 282 9.30 3.38 51.74
CA LEU A 282 10.15 2.20 51.90
C LEU A 282 11.01 2.31 53.17
N HIS A 283 11.15 1.18 53.89
CA HIS A 283 11.97 1.15 55.10
C HIS A 283 13.44 1.46 54.78
N THR A 284 14.09 2.28 55.61
CA THR A 284 15.46 2.79 55.40
C THR A 284 16.46 1.68 55.08
N SER A 285 16.39 0.55 55.77
CA SER A 285 17.28 -0.60 55.51
C SER A 285 17.15 -1.18 54.10
N LEU A 286 15.97 -1.08 53.48
CA LEU A 286 15.75 -1.50 52.10
C LEU A 286 16.28 -0.45 51.13
N CYS A 287 16.10 0.84 51.43
CA CYS A 287 16.71 1.94 50.66
C CYS A 287 18.24 1.83 50.66
N ASP A 288 18.85 1.57 51.81
CA ASP A 288 20.29 1.35 51.96
C ASP A 288 20.76 0.12 51.18
N TRP A 289 19.99 -0.96 51.23
CA TRP A 289 20.29 -2.17 50.46
C TRP A 289 20.20 -1.93 48.94
N ILE A 290 19.18 -1.19 48.49
CA ILE A 290 19.05 -0.79 47.08
C ILE A 290 20.19 0.13 46.66
N SER A 291 20.57 1.08 47.52
CA SER A 291 21.73 1.96 47.29
C SER A 291 23.01 1.13 47.14
N ASN A 292 23.26 0.20 48.07
CA ASN A 292 24.39 -0.73 47.98
C ASN A 292 24.36 -1.59 46.71
N PHE A 293 23.18 -2.08 46.33
CA PHE A 293 22.98 -2.81 45.07
C PHE A 293 23.27 -1.94 43.84
N LEU A 294 23.02 -0.62 43.92
CA LEU A 294 23.23 0.30 42.80
C LEU A 294 24.68 0.81 42.68
N THR A 295 25.42 0.82 43.78
CA THR A 295 26.77 1.40 43.89
C THR A 295 27.88 0.35 43.72
N ASP A 296 29.07 0.81 43.30
CA ASP A 296 30.34 0.07 43.32
C ASP A 296 30.34 -1.31 42.64
N ARG A 297 29.56 -1.46 41.56
CA ARG A 297 29.44 -2.73 40.86
C ARG A 297 30.56 -2.93 39.83
N PRO A 298 31.39 -3.99 39.94
CA PRO A 298 32.33 -4.33 38.90
C PRO A 298 31.63 -4.91 37.66
N GLN A 299 31.91 -4.35 36.49
CA GLN A 299 31.45 -4.83 35.18
C GLN A 299 32.62 -4.98 34.21
N LEU A 300 32.55 -5.96 33.33
CA LEU A 300 33.49 -6.11 32.21
C LEU A 300 32.72 -6.48 30.95
N VAL A 301 33.23 -6.06 29.81
CA VAL A 301 32.66 -6.40 28.50
C VAL A 301 33.40 -7.62 27.98
N ARG A 302 32.66 -8.71 27.70
CA ARG A 302 33.23 -9.91 27.10
C ARG A 302 32.76 -10.09 25.67
N VAL A 303 33.69 -10.04 24.73
CA VAL A 303 33.44 -10.35 23.31
C VAL A 303 34.22 -11.62 22.96
N GLY A 304 33.50 -12.74 22.87
CA GLY A 304 34.10 -14.06 22.73
C GLY A 304 34.92 -14.44 23.97
N ASN A 305 36.23 -14.64 23.80
CA ASN A 305 37.15 -14.97 24.89
C ASN A 305 37.94 -13.76 25.42
N CYS A 306 37.76 -12.58 24.82
CA CYS A 306 38.41 -11.36 25.29
C CYS A 306 37.46 -10.65 26.25
N ALA A 307 37.92 -10.45 27.48
CA ALA A 307 37.29 -9.59 28.47
C ALA A 307 38.01 -8.23 28.47
N SER A 308 37.26 -7.14 28.56
CA SER A 308 37.83 -5.82 28.87
C SER A 308 38.41 -5.81 30.28
N SER A 309 39.11 -4.74 30.62
CA SER A 309 39.30 -4.37 32.02
C SER A 309 37.95 -4.25 32.74
N THR A 310 37.95 -4.56 34.02
CA THR A 310 36.80 -4.34 34.90
C THR A 310 36.64 -2.84 35.16
N LEU A 311 35.45 -2.32 34.91
CA LEU A 311 34.99 -0.98 35.20
C LEU A 311 34.05 -1.04 36.42
N ILE A 312 34.23 -0.19 37.41
CA ILE A 312 33.29 -0.08 38.53
C ILE A 312 32.19 0.92 38.15
N LEU A 313 30.93 0.49 38.20
CA LEU A 313 29.73 1.29 37.96
C LEU A 313 28.96 1.48 39.25
N SER A 314 28.88 2.71 39.72
CA SER A 314 28.07 3.07 40.88
C SER A 314 26.75 3.73 40.49
N THR A 315 26.37 3.59 39.22
CA THR A 315 25.41 4.46 38.58
C THR A 315 24.57 3.73 37.54
N GLY A 316 23.28 4.07 37.48
CA GLY A 316 22.29 3.39 36.62
C GLY A 316 21.94 1.98 37.12
N ALA A 317 20.90 1.38 36.54
CA ALA A 317 20.50 0.02 36.88
C ALA A 317 21.07 -1.00 35.86
N PRO A 318 21.66 -2.12 36.30
CA PRO A 318 22.31 -3.07 35.41
C PRO A 318 21.28 -3.76 34.51
N GLN A 319 21.51 -3.74 33.20
CA GLN A 319 20.59 -4.33 32.23
C GLN A 319 20.57 -5.86 32.38
N GLY A 320 19.36 -6.43 32.49
CA GLY A 320 19.15 -7.87 32.66
C GLY A 320 19.09 -8.37 34.11
N CYS A 321 19.28 -7.49 35.10
CA CYS A 321 19.01 -7.83 36.50
C CYS A 321 17.51 -7.74 36.83
N VAL A 322 17.06 -8.56 37.77
CA VAL A 322 15.63 -8.70 38.14
C VAL A 322 15.04 -7.38 38.65
N LEU A 323 15.80 -6.63 39.45
CA LEU A 323 15.31 -5.42 40.12
C LEU A 323 15.41 -4.16 39.24
N SER A 324 16.30 -4.14 38.25
CA SER A 324 16.56 -2.97 37.41
C SER A 324 15.35 -2.40 36.67
N PRO A 325 14.46 -3.23 36.05
CA PRO A 325 13.25 -2.71 35.42
C PRO A 325 12.35 -1.95 36.38
N LEU A 326 12.16 -2.48 37.60
CA LEU A 326 11.34 -1.83 38.63
C LEU A 326 11.98 -0.51 39.09
N LEU A 327 13.29 -0.51 39.37
CA LEU A 327 14.01 0.70 39.78
C LEU A 327 13.95 1.79 38.71
N TYR A 328 14.03 1.42 37.43
CA TYR A 328 13.85 2.38 36.34
C TYR A 328 12.41 2.90 36.23
N SER A 329 11.40 2.05 36.45
CA SER A 329 10.00 2.48 36.51
C SER A 329 9.74 3.43 37.68
N LEU A 330 10.34 3.19 38.84
CA LEU A 330 10.26 4.09 40.01
C LEU A 330 11.01 5.39 39.74
N TYR A 331 12.20 5.31 39.14
CA TYR A 331 13.02 6.46 38.77
C TYR A 331 12.29 7.45 37.86
N THR A 332 11.46 6.94 36.95
CA THR A 332 10.67 7.74 36.01
C THR A 332 9.21 7.89 36.41
N TYR A 333 8.80 7.46 37.62
CA TYR A 333 7.38 7.34 37.99
C TYR A 333 6.64 8.69 37.92
N ASP A 334 7.25 9.74 38.45
CA ASP A 334 6.77 11.13 38.52
C ASP A 334 6.85 11.88 37.17
N CYS A 335 7.46 11.28 36.14
CA CYS A 335 7.37 11.78 34.77
C CYS A 335 5.95 11.53 34.21
N THR A 336 5.02 12.41 34.55
CA THR A 336 3.62 12.38 34.12
C THR A 336 3.23 13.69 33.43
N ALA A 337 2.22 13.65 32.57
CA ALA A 337 1.73 14.85 31.89
C ALA A 337 1.20 15.87 32.91
N THR A 338 1.52 17.14 32.72
CA THR A 338 1.07 18.25 33.57
C THR A 338 -0.35 18.71 33.22
N SER A 339 -0.73 18.64 31.94
CA SER A 339 -2.08 18.95 31.47
C SER A 339 -2.91 17.69 31.20
N SER A 340 -4.21 17.74 31.52
CA SER A 340 -5.17 16.68 31.16
C SER A 340 -5.40 16.54 29.65
N SER A 341 -5.00 17.54 28.84
CA SER A 341 -5.06 17.49 27.37
C SER A 341 -3.90 16.72 26.74
N ASN A 342 -2.89 16.36 27.54
CA ASN A 342 -1.69 15.68 27.09
C ASN A 342 -1.55 14.33 27.78
N ILE A 343 -0.86 13.41 27.13
CA ILE A 343 -0.60 12.07 27.63
C ILE A 343 0.88 11.78 27.44
N ILE A 344 1.54 11.33 28.52
CA ILE A 344 2.90 10.78 28.46
C ILE A 344 2.80 9.26 28.55
N VAL A 345 3.26 8.57 27.51
CA VAL A 345 3.33 7.11 27.46
C VAL A 345 4.80 6.69 27.58
N LYS A 346 5.11 5.83 28.55
CA LYS A 346 6.46 5.34 28.84
C LYS A 346 6.56 3.85 28.55
N PHE A 347 7.56 3.43 27.79
CA PHE A 347 7.89 2.03 27.56
C PHE A 347 9.41 1.85 27.68
N ALA A 348 9.87 1.44 28.87
CA ALA A 348 11.29 1.47 29.20
C ALA A 348 11.91 2.85 28.87
N ASP A 349 12.98 2.90 28.07
CA ASP A 349 13.64 4.14 27.65
C ASP A 349 12.86 4.94 26.57
N ASP A 350 11.90 4.32 25.87
CA ASP A 350 11.06 5.02 24.90
C ASP A 350 9.94 5.83 25.61
N THR A 351 9.87 7.13 25.35
CA THR A 351 8.83 8.03 25.89
C THR A 351 8.10 8.77 24.76
N ILE A 352 6.77 8.77 24.78
CA ILE A 352 5.91 9.51 23.85
C ILE A 352 5.19 10.61 24.62
N VAL A 353 5.25 11.83 24.09
CA VAL A 353 4.36 12.93 24.46
C VAL A 353 3.31 13.07 23.37
N MET A 354 2.03 12.97 23.74
CA MET A 354 0.89 13.13 22.84
C MET A 354 0.04 14.28 23.36
N GLY A 355 -0.33 15.21 22.47
CA GLY A 355 -1.22 16.33 22.80
C GLY A 355 -2.27 16.52 21.70
N LEU A 356 -3.50 16.84 22.11
CA LEU A 356 -4.57 17.18 21.18
C LEU A 356 -4.45 18.66 20.78
N ILE A 357 -4.40 18.94 19.47
CA ILE A 357 -4.44 20.30 18.93
C ILE A 357 -5.89 20.61 18.55
N SER A 358 -6.53 21.50 19.32
CA SER A 358 -7.89 22.01 19.05
C SER A 358 -7.81 23.47 18.60
N ASP A 359 -8.65 23.88 17.64
CA ASP A 359 -8.70 25.26 17.13
C ASP A 359 -7.34 25.82 16.66
N ASN A 360 -6.47 24.95 16.14
CA ASN A 360 -5.08 25.25 15.77
C ASN A 360 -4.20 25.78 16.92
N ASN A 361 -4.58 25.50 18.17
CA ASN A 361 -3.81 25.87 19.35
C ASN A 361 -2.92 24.70 19.81
N GLU A 362 -1.62 24.80 19.55
CA GLU A 362 -0.61 23.81 19.96
C GLU A 362 0.04 24.12 21.33
N ARG A 363 -0.44 25.14 22.05
CA ARG A 363 0.23 25.66 23.25
C ARG A 363 0.41 24.62 24.35
N ALA A 364 -0.65 23.85 24.67
CA ALA A 364 -0.60 22.84 25.71
C ALA A 364 0.44 21.75 25.38
N TYR A 365 0.56 21.36 24.12
CA TYR A 365 1.54 20.38 23.65
C TYR A 365 2.97 20.94 23.76
N LEU A 366 3.22 22.17 23.31
CA LEU A 366 4.54 22.80 23.38
C LEU A 366 4.99 23.06 24.83
N GLU A 367 4.07 23.46 25.70
CA GLU A 367 4.36 23.63 27.13
C GLU A 367 4.75 22.29 27.75
N GLU A 368 4.06 21.18 27.42
CA GLU A 368 4.41 19.84 27.91
C GLU A 368 5.81 19.38 27.49
N ILE A 369 6.20 19.64 26.24
CA ILE A 369 7.56 19.31 25.77
C ILE A 369 8.62 20.05 26.59
N LYS A 370 8.36 21.32 26.92
CA LYS A 370 9.26 22.12 27.75
C LYS A 370 9.32 21.60 29.19
N HIS A 371 8.17 21.19 29.75
CA HIS A 371 8.14 20.56 31.06
C HIS A 371 8.92 19.24 31.08
N LEU A 372 8.77 18.40 30.05
CA LEU A 372 9.56 17.17 29.92
C LEU A 372 11.06 17.46 29.78
N GLU A 373 11.44 18.47 28.99
CA GLU A 373 12.84 18.88 28.85
C GLU A 373 13.43 19.30 30.20
N ASN A 374 12.73 20.14 30.95
CA ASN A 374 13.16 20.57 32.29
C ASN A 374 13.23 19.39 33.25
N TRP A 375 12.20 18.54 33.28
CA TRP A 375 12.17 17.35 34.13
C TRP A 375 13.35 16.44 33.80
N CYS A 376 13.63 16.16 32.51
CA CYS A 376 14.80 15.37 32.12
C CYS A 376 16.12 16.01 32.59
N GLN A 377 16.27 17.33 32.52
CA GLN A 377 17.47 18.03 33.01
C GLN A 377 17.63 17.91 34.54
N GLU A 378 16.57 18.14 35.29
CA GLU A 378 16.54 17.98 36.75
C GLU A 378 16.82 16.51 37.17
N ASN A 379 16.42 15.59 36.30
CA ASN A 379 16.60 14.16 36.40
C ASN A 379 17.85 13.66 35.68
N ASN A 380 18.83 14.51 35.35
CA ASN A 380 20.08 14.15 34.66
C ASN A 380 19.92 13.10 33.52
N LEU A 381 18.79 13.16 32.81
CA LEU A 381 18.45 12.35 31.65
C LEU A 381 18.70 13.21 30.41
N LEU A 382 19.47 12.67 29.48
CA LEU A 382 19.83 13.40 28.26
C LEU A 382 18.89 13.01 27.11
N LEU A 383 18.10 13.98 26.65
CA LEU A 383 17.21 13.79 25.50
C LEU A 383 18.01 13.71 24.20
N SER A 384 17.87 12.59 23.49
CA SER A 384 18.50 12.39 22.19
C SER A 384 17.68 13.03 21.07
N VAL A 385 17.76 14.36 20.93
CA VAL A 385 16.96 15.14 19.95
C VAL A 385 17.07 14.60 18.52
N SER A 386 18.24 14.07 18.12
CA SER A 386 18.45 13.46 16.79
C SER A 386 17.66 12.17 16.54
N LYS A 387 17.32 11.44 17.60
CA LYS A 387 16.48 10.23 17.56
C LYS A 387 15.00 10.55 17.78
N THR A 388 14.70 11.64 18.48
CA THR A 388 13.34 12.15 18.65
C THR A 388 12.76 12.54 17.29
N LYS A 389 11.50 12.15 17.06
CA LYS A 389 10.75 12.46 15.84
C LYS A 389 9.41 13.07 16.22
N GLU A 390 8.95 14.00 15.41
CA GLU A 390 7.62 14.57 15.51
C GLU A 390 6.72 13.98 14.41
N LEU A 391 5.54 13.51 14.78
CA LEU A 391 4.53 12.99 13.86
C LEU A 391 3.23 13.75 14.12
N ILE A 392 2.73 14.46 13.11
CA ILE A 392 1.44 15.18 13.18
C ILE A 392 0.40 14.33 12.46
N MET A 393 -0.72 14.06 13.11
CA MET A 393 -1.86 13.36 12.52
C MET A 393 -3.00 14.36 12.30
N ASP A 394 -3.29 14.67 11.04
CA ASP A 394 -4.36 15.60 10.67
C ASP A 394 -5.32 14.94 9.68
N CYS A 395 -6.53 14.62 10.16
CA CYS A 395 -7.57 13.97 9.37
C CYS A 395 -8.54 14.97 8.70
N ARG A 396 -8.25 16.29 8.72
CA ARG A 396 -9.10 17.32 8.11
C ARG A 396 -8.95 17.35 6.59
N LYS A 397 -10.06 17.55 5.87
CA LYS A 397 -10.11 17.54 4.38
C LYS A 397 -9.45 18.76 3.71
N LYS A 398 -9.20 19.87 4.43
CA LYS A 398 -8.46 21.06 3.96
C LYS A 398 -7.20 21.25 4.81
N GLN A 399 -6.02 21.00 4.23
CA GLN A 399 -4.73 21.18 4.89
C GLN A 399 -4.17 22.58 4.55
N GLU A 400 -4.42 23.57 5.42
CA GLU A 400 -3.92 24.95 5.25
C GLU A 400 -3.23 25.48 6.52
N TRP A 401 -2.40 24.67 7.20
CA TRP A 401 -1.72 25.14 8.42
C TRP A 401 -0.23 24.81 8.43
N HIS A 402 0.58 25.81 8.80
CA HIS A 402 2.03 25.72 8.94
C HIS A 402 2.44 25.74 10.42
N TYR A 403 2.38 24.59 11.11
CA TYR A 403 2.93 24.47 12.46
C TYR A 403 4.46 24.57 12.42
N ARG A 404 5.03 25.33 13.34
CA ARG A 404 6.50 25.44 13.43
C ARG A 404 7.07 24.11 13.91
N PRO A 405 8.23 23.67 13.41
CA PRO A 405 8.90 22.49 13.94
C PRO A 405 9.26 22.67 15.42
N VAL A 406 8.97 21.65 16.24
CA VAL A 406 9.33 21.63 17.66
C VAL A 406 10.84 21.80 17.83
N ARG A 407 11.23 22.55 18.85
CA ARG A 407 12.64 22.72 19.24
C ARG A 407 12.85 22.21 20.66
N ILE A 408 13.84 21.34 20.84
CA ILE A 408 14.31 20.86 22.15
C ILE A 408 15.76 21.29 22.28
N SER A 409 16.10 21.99 23.37
CA SER A 409 17.44 22.54 23.62
C SER A 409 17.99 23.37 22.45
N GLY A 410 17.11 24.12 21.77
CA GLY A 410 17.45 24.94 20.59
C GLY A 410 17.64 24.16 19.28
N THR A 411 17.59 22.83 19.30
CA THR A 411 17.71 21.98 18.11
C THR A 411 16.32 21.60 17.59
N THR A 412 16.11 21.74 16.29
CA THR A 412 14.84 21.38 15.65
C THR A 412 14.67 19.86 15.59
N VAL A 413 13.53 19.37 16.06
CA VAL A 413 13.11 17.96 15.95
C VAL A 413 12.68 17.68 14.51
N GLU A 414 13.10 16.55 13.96
CA GLU A 414 12.71 16.13 12.61
C GLU A 414 11.23 15.71 12.61
N ARG A 415 10.43 16.37 11.76
CA ARG A 415 9.05 15.98 11.47
C ARG A 415 9.02 14.90 10.40
N VAL A 416 8.25 13.84 10.63
CA VAL A 416 8.18 12.66 9.76
C VAL A 416 6.74 12.29 9.44
N ASP A 417 6.51 11.76 8.24
CA ASP A 417 5.18 11.27 7.82
C ASP A 417 4.85 9.87 8.38
N SER A 418 5.87 9.18 8.90
CA SER A 418 5.71 7.89 9.59
C SER A 418 6.88 7.62 10.52
N PHE A 419 6.57 7.03 11.67
CA PHE A 419 7.55 6.68 12.68
C PHE A 419 7.43 5.20 13.05
N ARG A 420 8.57 4.54 13.29
CA ARG A 420 8.61 3.14 13.71
C ARG A 420 8.69 3.05 15.24
N TYR A 421 7.55 2.87 15.88
CA TYR A 421 7.44 2.74 17.34
C TYR A 421 7.27 1.28 17.76
N LEU A 422 8.11 0.78 18.67
CA LEU A 422 8.09 -0.60 19.19
C LEU A 422 7.95 -1.69 18.10
N GLY A 423 8.62 -1.44 16.96
CA GLY A 423 8.63 -2.36 15.82
C GLY A 423 7.52 -2.17 14.79
N VAL A 424 6.52 -1.31 15.04
CA VAL A 424 5.38 -1.03 14.16
C VAL A 424 5.52 0.35 13.51
N HIS A 425 5.25 0.47 12.21
CA HIS A 425 5.19 1.78 11.55
C HIS A 425 3.81 2.41 11.75
N ILE A 426 3.79 3.61 12.34
CA ILE A 426 2.61 4.47 12.48
C ILE A 426 2.76 5.59 11.47
N SER A 427 1.75 5.83 10.62
CA SER A 427 1.77 6.84 9.56
C SER A 427 0.86 8.02 9.93
N GLN A 428 1.13 9.21 9.39
CA GLN A 428 0.35 10.43 9.66
C GLN A 428 -1.12 10.33 9.22
N ASP A 429 -1.38 9.52 8.20
CA ASP A 429 -2.69 9.21 7.63
C ASP A 429 -3.34 7.99 8.30
N LEU A 430 -2.69 7.43 9.33
CA LEU A 430 -3.07 6.18 10.01
C LEU A 430 -3.17 4.96 9.08
N SER A 431 -2.56 5.03 7.89
CA SER A 431 -2.45 3.89 6.97
C SER A 431 -1.38 2.91 7.46
N TRP A 432 -1.73 1.62 7.42
CA TRP A 432 -0.85 0.51 7.80
C TRP A 432 -0.04 -0.05 6.63
N SER A 433 -0.25 0.44 5.39
CA SER A 433 0.37 -0.14 4.20
C SER A 433 1.90 -0.08 4.23
N ARG A 434 2.50 0.94 4.85
CA ARG A 434 3.97 1.02 5.03
C ARG A 434 4.48 -0.10 5.96
N HIS A 435 3.73 -0.40 7.03
CA HIS A 435 4.07 -1.47 7.97
C HIS A 435 3.90 -2.85 7.34
N THR A 436 2.74 -3.11 6.73
CA THR A 436 2.40 -4.40 6.10
C THR A 436 3.37 -4.74 4.96
N ASN A 437 3.72 -3.77 4.10
CA ASN A 437 4.71 -3.96 3.04
C ASN A 437 6.10 -4.29 3.60
N SER A 438 6.52 -3.63 4.68
CA SER A 438 7.79 -3.91 5.36
C SER A 438 7.81 -5.34 5.95
N LEU A 439 6.70 -5.78 6.56
CA LEU A 439 6.55 -7.14 7.07
C LEU A 439 6.55 -8.17 5.94
N ALA A 440 5.76 -7.95 4.89
CA ALA A 440 5.70 -8.82 3.72
C ALA A 440 7.09 -9.02 3.10
N LYS A 441 7.86 -7.94 2.92
CA LYS A 441 9.22 -8.01 2.37
C LYS A 441 10.17 -8.83 3.25
N LYS A 442 10.16 -8.60 4.57
CA LYS A 442 10.98 -9.38 5.53
C LYS A 442 10.59 -10.85 5.53
N ALA A 443 9.29 -11.15 5.44
CA ALA A 443 8.80 -12.51 5.44
C ALA A 443 9.13 -13.25 4.13
N HIS A 444 9.04 -12.57 2.98
CA HIS A 444 9.49 -13.10 1.69
C HIS A 444 10.99 -13.43 1.68
N GLN A 445 11.84 -12.60 2.30
CA GLN A 445 13.27 -12.91 2.44
C GLN A 445 13.49 -14.20 3.25
N ARG A 446 12.70 -14.44 4.29
CA ARG A 446 12.82 -15.64 5.14
C ARG A 446 12.22 -16.90 4.50
N LEU A 447 11.27 -16.75 3.57
CA LEU A 447 10.77 -17.85 2.75
C LEU A 447 11.89 -18.50 1.91
N TYR A 448 12.88 -17.74 1.47
CA TYR A 448 14.06 -18.29 0.76
C TYR A 448 14.79 -19.33 1.62
N HIS A 449 15.06 -19.02 2.88
CA HIS A 449 15.70 -19.97 3.80
C HIS A 449 14.83 -21.20 4.04
N LEU A 450 13.52 -21.03 4.16
CA LEU A 450 12.58 -22.15 4.30
C LEU A 450 12.61 -23.07 3.06
N ARG A 451 12.74 -22.52 1.83
CA ARG A 451 12.93 -23.30 0.59
C ARG A 451 14.26 -24.05 0.60
N CYS A 452 15.36 -23.38 0.95
CA CYS A 452 16.66 -24.05 1.05
C CYS A 452 16.62 -25.22 2.04
N LEU A 453 15.98 -25.03 3.20
CA LEU A 453 15.81 -26.10 4.20
C LEU A 453 14.95 -27.26 3.68
N ARG A 454 13.95 -26.97 2.84
CA ARG A 454 13.16 -27.99 2.14
C ARG A 454 14.01 -28.77 1.13
N ASP A 455 14.92 -28.11 0.42
CA ASP A 455 15.84 -28.75 -0.55
C ASP A 455 16.80 -29.74 0.13
N PHE A 456 17.15 -29.49 1.40
CA PHE A 456 17.89 -30.43 2.24
C PHE A 456 17.05 -31.62 2.74
N ARG A 457 15.78 -31.72 2.33
CA ARG A 457 14.82 -32.76 2.70
C ARG A 457 14.59 -32.89 4.20
N LEU A 458 14.54 -31.76 4.91
CA LEU A 458 14.22 -31.76 6.34
C LEU A 458 12.75 -32.16 6.60
N PRO A 459 12.46 -32.81 7.75
CA PRO A 459 11.10 -33.21 8.11
C PRO A 459 10.15 -32.01 8.22
N SER A 460 8.88 -32.18 7.81
CA SER A 460 7.87 -31.12 7.84
C SER A 460 7.65 -30.49 9.22
N LYS A 461 7.79 -31.26 10.30
CA LYS A 461 7.76 -30.73 11.69
C LYS A 461 8.86 -29.70 11.95
N VAL A 462 10.06 -29.93 11.44
CA VAL A 462 11.20 -29.01 11.58
C VAL A 462 10.97 -27.75 10.74
N LEU A 463 10.43 -27.92 9.53
CA LEU A 463 10.09 -26.81 8.64
C LEU A 463 8.96 -25.94 9.22
N ARG A 464 7.93 -26.55 9.81
CA ARG A 464 6.86 -25.83 10.54
C ARG A 464 7.42 -25.05 11.73
N ASN A 465 8.28 -25.67 12.54
CA ASN A 465 8.93 -24.97 13.65
C ASN A 465 9.77 -23.80 13.16
N PHE A 466 10.53 -23.97 12.07
CA PHE A 466 11.30 -22.89 11.46
C PHE A 466 10.37 -21.76 10.98
N TYR A 467 9.26 -22.09 10.31
CA TYR A 467 8.25 -21.12 9.90
C TYR A 467 7.70 -20.35 11.10
N THR A 468 7.26 -21.04 12.16
CA THR A 468 6.67 -20.37 13.33
C THR A 468 7.69 -19.44 14.01
N CYS A 469 8.94 -19.90 14.18
CA CYS A 469 9.98 -19.11 14.83
C CYS A 469 10.47 -17.92 13.98
N THR A 470 10.49 -18.03 12.65
CA THR A 470 11.15 -17.03 11.78
C THR A 470 10.20 -16.23 10.90
N ILE A 471 9.05 -16.76 10.49
CA ILE A 471 8.13 -16.09 9.58
C ILE A 471 6.86 -15.69 10.32
N GLU A 472 6.20 -16.62 10.99
CA GLU A 472 4.98 -16.33 11.75
C GLU A 472 5.23 -15.27 12.84
N SER A 473 6.36 -15.38 13.56
CA SER A 473 6.75 -14.46 14.63
C SER A 473 6.84 -12.99 14.19
N ILE A 474 7.20 -12.72 12.94
CA ILE A 474 7.25 -11.34 12.41
C ILE A 474 5.90 -10.89 11.85
N LEU A 475 5.11 -11.80 11.28
CA LEU A 475 3.78 -11.49 10.76
C LEU A 475 2.77 -11.26 11.88
N THR A 476 2.97 -11.90 13.02
CA THR A 476 2.06 -11.86 14.18
C THR A 476 2.52 -10.88 15.27
N GLY A 477 3.68 -10.26 15.09
CA GLY A 477 4.20 -9.25 16.01
C GLY A 477 3.26 -8.03 16.11
N ASN A 478 2.76 -7.77 17.32
CA ASN A 478 1.80 -6.69 17.59
C ASN A 478 0.54 -6.71 16.71
N ILE A 479 0.14 -7.89 16.20
CA ILE A 479 -0.96 -8.04 15.22
C ILE A 479 -2.29 -7.44 15.71
N THR A 480 -2.53 -7.41 17.03
CA THR A 480 -3.74 -6.83 17.64
C THR A 480 -3.86 -5.31 17.47
N VAL A 481 -2.83 -4.63 16.98
CA VAL A 481 -2.79 -3.15 16.86
C VAL A 481 -3.14 -2.69 15.44
N TRP A 482 -2.58 -3.36 14.44
CA TRP A 482 -2.57 -2.85 13.06
C TRP A 482 -3.38 -3.72 12.10
N PHE A 483 -3.57 -5.01 12.38
CA PHE A 483 -4.18 -5.94 11.42
C PHE A 483 -5.67 -5.66 11.18
N GLY A 484 -6.42 -5.36 12.25
CA GLY A 484 -7.85 -5.01 12.18
C GLY A 484 -8.14 -3.74 11.38
N ASN A 485 -7.18 -2.82 11.29
CA ASN A 485 -7.31 -1.55 10.55
C ASN A 485 -6.52 -1.56 9.22
N SER A 486 -5.89 -2.68 8.86
CA SER A 486 -5.20 -2.81 7.57
C SER A 486 -6.19 -3.04 6.44
N THR A 487 -5.88 -2.56 5.24
CA THR A 487 -6.72 -2.72 4.05
C THR A 487 -6.89 -4.19 3.66
N LYS A 488 -7.98 -4.54 2.94
CA LYS A 488 -8.19 -5.89 2.40
C LYS A 488 -7.01 -6.34 1.53
N GLN A 489 -6.43 -5.42 0.75
CA GLN A 489 -5.25 -5.67 -0.08
C GLN A 489 -4.02 -6.03 0.76
N ASP A 490 -3.75 -5.27 1.83
CA ASP A 490 -2.63 -5.52 2.75
C ASP A 490 -2.75 -6.88 3.45
N ARG A 491 -3.96 -7.22 3.95
CA ARG A 491 -4.21 -8.52 4.58
C ARG A 491 -4.01 -9.67 3.59
N ARG A 492 -4.50 -9.53 2.36
CA ARG A 492 -4.28 -10.51 1.27
C ARG A 492 -2.79 -10.68 0.97
N ALA A 493 -2.01 -9.59 0.92
CA ALA A 493 -0.57 -9.65 0.68
C ALA A 493 0.18 -10.43 1.75
N LEU A 494 -0.16 -10.24 3.03
CA LEU A 494 0.43 -10.99 4.14
C LEU A 494 -0.03 -12.46 4.14
N GLN A 495 -1.31 -12.73 3.85
CA GLN A 495 -1.83 -14.10 3.80
C GLN A 495 -1.18 -14.92 2.66
N ARG A 496 -0.79 -14.29 1.54
CA ARG A 496 -0.02 -14.96 0.47
C ARG A 496 1.32 -15.51 0.95
N VAL A 497 1.95 -14.86 1.94
CA VAL A 497 3.20 -15.36 2.55
C VAL A 497 2.94 -16.66 3.31
N VAL A 498 1.88 -16.70 4.12
CA VAL A 498 1.49 -17.89 4.87
C VAL A 498 1.19 -19.05 3.92
N ARG A 499 0.36 -18.81 2.89
CA ARG A 499 0.05 -19.81 1.86
C ARG A 499 1.29 -20.31 1.12
N SER A 500 2.28 -19.44 0.90
CA SER A 500 3.55 -19.84 0.30
C SER A 500 4.37 -20.73 1.23
N ALA A 501 4.39 -20.45 2.54
CA ALA A 501 5.04 -21.30 3.53
C ALA A 501 4.34 -22.67 3.69
N GLU A 502 3.01 -22.70 3.65
CA GLU A 502 2.22 -23.95 3.68
C GLU A 502 2.64 -24.87 2.53
N ARG A 503 2.75 -24.31 1.31
CA ARG A 503 3.21 -25.07 0.13
C ARG A 503 4.64 -25.60 0.28
N ILE A 504 5.55 -24.82 0.88
CA ILE A 504 6.95 -25.25 1.06
C ILE A 504 7.06 -26.33 2.15
N THR A 505 6.30 -26.19 3.23
CA THR A 505 6.36 -27.11 4.39
C THR A 505 5.51 -28.37 4.19
N HIS A 506 4.52 -28.32 3.30
CA HIS A 506 3.46 -29.33 3.14
C HIS A 506 2.74 -29.62 4.47
N THR A 507 2.50 -28.57 5.24
CA THR A 507 1.73 -28.63 6.49
C THR A 507 0.74 -27.49 6.51
N GLU A 508 -0.44 -27.76 7.06
CA GLU A 508 -1.44 -26.74 7.35
C GLU A 508 -0.89 -25.76 8.40
N LEU A 509 -0.99 -24.46 8.09
CA LEU A 509 -0.57 -23.37 8.97
C LEU A 509 -1.80 -22.50 9.28
N HIS A 510 -1.82 -21.88 10.45
CA HIS A 510 -2.95 -21.02 10.83
C HIS A 510 -2.97 -19.74 9.98
N ASP A 511 -4.15 -19.34 9.53
CA ASP A 511 -4.32 -18.07 8.85
C ASP A 511 -4.17 -16.88 9.83
N LEU A 512 -3.79 -15.72 9.29
CA LEU A 512 -3.49 -14.55 10.11
C LEU A 512 -4.73 -13.98 10.80
N GLN A 513 -5.93 -14.15 10.22
CA GLN A 513 -7.19 -13.68 10.79
C GLN A 513 -7.53 -14.46 12.06
N THR A 514 -7.40 -15.79 12.02
CA THR A 514 -7.59 -16.67 13.18
C THR A 514 -6.60 -16.34 14.31
N ILE A 515 -5.32 -16.13 13.97
CA ILE A 515 -4.31 -15.75 14.97
C ILE A 515 -4.65 -14.39 15.59
N TYR A 516 -5.02 -13.40 14.77
CA TYR A 516 -5.45 -12.08 15.21
C TYR A 516 -6.60 -12.16 16.21
N TYR A 517 -7.69 -12.88 15.90
CA TYR A 517 -8.83 -13.03 16.80
C TYR A 517 -8.46 -13.65 18.13
N LYS A 518 -7.71 -14.75 18.09
CA LYS A 518 -7.28 -15.45 19.30
C LYS A 518 -6.44 -14.54 20.21
N GLN A 519 -5.53 -13.76 19.62
CA GLN A 519 -4.71 -12.82 20.38
C GLN A 519 -5.52 -11.64 20.93
N CYS A 520 -6.45 -11.07 20.16
CA CYS A 520 -7.34 -10.00 20.63
C CYS A 520 -8.19 -10.45 21.82
N GLN A 521 -8.83 -11.62 21.74
CA GLN A 521 -9.61 -12.17 22.86
C GLN A 521 -8.74 -12.43 24.10
N THR A 522 -7.56 -13.02 23.91
CA THR A 522 -6.63 -13.29 25.02
C THR A 522 -6.18 -12.00 25.69
N LYS A 523 -5.88 -10.96 24.91
CA LYS A 523 -5.45 -9.65 25.41
C LYS A 523 -6.59 -8.92 26.12
N ALA A 524 -7.79 -8.90 25.55
CA ALA A 524 -8.99 -8.31 26.15
C ALA A 524 -9.29 -8.94 27.52
N ARG A 525 -9.31 -10.28 27.62
CA ARG A 525 -9.54 -11.00 28.88
C ARG A 525 -8.52 -10.65 29.96
N ARG A 526 -7.27 -10.37 29.59
CA ARG A 526 -6.23 -9.93 30.54
C ARG A 526 -6.48 -8.50 31.01
N ILE A 527 -6.85 -7.59 30.11
CA ILE A 527 -7.10 -6.18 30.43
C ILE A 527 -8.30 -6.04 31.39
N VAL A 528 -9.41 -6.73 31.12
CA VAL A 528 -10.60 -6.65 32.00
C VAL A 528 -10.35 -7.23 33.39
N LYS A 529 -9.50 -8.24 33.51
CA LYS A 529 -9.10 -8.82 34.80
C LYS A 529 -8.23 -7.88 35.64
N ASP A 530 -7.67 -6.84 35.05
CA ASP A 530 -6.81 -5.87 35.72
C ASP A 530 -7.46 -4.47 35.71
N PRO A 531 -8.17 -4.08 36.79
CA PRO A 531 -8.79 -2.76 36.92
C PRO A 531 -7.80 -1.58 36.84
N THR A 532 -6.51 -1.84 37.11
CA THR A 532 -5.45 -0.82 37.07
C THR A 532 -4.85 -0.64 35.67
N HIS A 533 -5.15 -1.55 34.75
CA HIS A 533 -4.66 -1.47 33.38
C HIS A 533 -5.16 -0.17 32.71
N PRO A 534 -4.30 0.63 32.04
CA PRO A 534 -4.70 1.92 31.45
C PRO A 534 -5.88 1.82 30.48
N ASN A 535 -5.91 0.72 29.71
CA ASN A 535 -7.01 0.44 28.79
C ASN A 535 -8.23 -0.23 29.45
N ASN A 536 -8.25 -0.55 30.75
CA ASN A 536 -9.38 -1.25 31.39
C ASN A 536 -10.70 -0.49 31.22
N ARG A 537 -10.66 0.85 31.35
CA ARG A 537 -11.80 1.74 31.12
C ARG A 537 -12.30 1.75 29.67
N LEU A 538 -11.48 1.24 28.76
CA LEU A 538 -11.86 0.97 27.37
C LEU A 538 -12.60 -0.37 27.24
N PHE A 539 -13.05 -1.04 28.30
CA PHE A 539 -13.83 -2.28 28.23
C PHE A 539 -14.97 -2.23 29.25
N SER A 540 -16.17 -2.64 28.86
CA SER A 540 -17.31 -2.79 29.77
C SER A 540 -17.77 -4.26 29.78
N LEU A 541 -17.88 -4.86 30.97
CA LEU A 541 -18.47 -6.19 31.17
C LEU A 541 -19.99 -6.10 31.05
N LEU A 542 -20.59 -6.84 30.11
CA LEU A 542 -22.03 -7.07 30.08
C LEU A 542 -22.35 -8.25 31.02
N SER A 543 -23.36 -8.11 31.87
CA SER A 543 -23.74 -9.10 32.87
C SER A 543 -24.72 -10.15 32.30
N ILE A 544 -24.23 -11.24 31.70
CA ILE A 544 -25.05 -12.44 31.43
C ILE A 544 -24.21 -13.71 31.65
N SER A 545 -24.85 -14.70 32.27
CA SER A 545 -24.33 -16.01 32.69
C SER A 545 -23.69 -16.82 31.57
N ASP A 546 -22.56 -17.45 31.90
CA ASP A 546 -21.95 -18.61 31.24
C ASP A 546 -21.73 -18.56 29.72
N SER A 547 -21.10 -17.48 29.22
CA SER A 547 -20.04 -17.53 28.19
C SER A 547 -19.43 -16.13 27.98
N VAL A 548 -18.16 -15.96 28.37
CA VAL A 548 -17.47 -14.66 28.45
C VAL A 548 -17.29 -13.98 27.08
N SER A 549 -18.18 -13.05 26.75
CA SER A 549 -18.07 -12.07 25.65
C SER A 549 -17.59 -10.72 26.20
N LEU A 550 -16.35 -10.32 25.87
CA LEU A 550 -15.80 -8.99 26.16
C LEU A 550 -15.94 -8.09 24.91
N ILE A 551 -16.42 -6.85 25.10
CA ILE A 551 -16.41 -5.78 24.09
C ILE A 551 -15.24 -4.81 24.37
N LEU A 552 -14.47 -4.51 23.31
CA LEU A 552 -13.42 -3.49 23.26
C LEU A 552 -14.06 -2.13 22.92
N ARG A 553 -13.99 -1.13 23.82
CA ARG A 553 -14.03 0.32 23.48
C ARG A 553 -12.62 0.86 23.23
N ILE A 554 -11.77 0.15 22.47
CA ILE A 554 -10.74 0.90 21.73
C ILE A 554 -11.53 1.58 20.63
N VAL A 555 -11.73 2.90 20.73
CA VAL A 555 -12.32 3.73 19.67
C VAL A 555 -11.67 3.31 18.34
N PRO A 556 -12.40 2.64 17.45
CA PRO A 556 -12.00 2.62 16.06
C PRO A 556 -12.30 4.03 15.56
N LEU A 557 -11.30 4.71 15.00
CA LEU A 557 -11.62 5.58 13.87
C LEU A 557 -12.21 4.61 12.82
N CYS A 558 -13.55 4.59 12.71
CA CYS A 558 -14.50 3.58 12.20
C CYS A 558 -14.15 2.77 10.92
N PRO A 559 -14.94 1.72 10.56
CA PRO A 559 -15.93 0.93 11.31
C PRO A 559 -15.46 -0.51 11.56
N GLU A 560 -16.20 -1.22 12.42
CA GLU A 560 -16.03 -2.64 12.69
C GLU A 560 -16.03 -3.50 11.42
N GLU A 561 -15.15 -4.48 11.34
CA GLU A 561 -15.51 -5.75 10.71
C GLU A 561 -14.59 -6.87 11.20
N GLY A 562 -15.24 -7.81 11.88
CA GLY A 562 -14.67 -9.09 12.25
C GLY A 562 -14.53 -9.30 13.75
N LYS A 563 -15.54 -9.88 14.40
CA LYS A 563 -15.44 -11.27 14.89
C LYS A 563 -16.10 -12.15 13.80
N PRO A 564 -16.06 -13.50 13.84
CA PRO A 564 -17.19 -14.22 13.26
C PRO A 564 -18.39 -13.82 14.10
N ASP A 565 -19.08 -12.76 13.67
CA ASP A 565 -20.20 -12.22 14.42
C ASP A 565 -21.28 -13.30 14.40
N ILE A 566 -21.64 -13.80 15.57
CA ILE A 566 -22.92 -14.45 15.70
C ILE A 566 -23.93 -13.30 15.56
N VAL A 567 -24.41 -13.07 14.34
CA VAL A 567 -25.37 -12.00 14.06
C VAL A 567 -26.76 -12.55 14.32
N PRO A 568 -27.55 -12.00 15.26
CA PRO A 568 -28.94 -12.42 15.45
C PRO A 568 -29.78 -12.09 14.21
N PRO A 569 -30.79 -12.90 13.88
CA PRO A 569 -31.71 -12.59 12.79
C PRO A 569 -32.52 -11.34 13.10
N GLU A 570 -32.56 -10.43 12.14
CA GLU A 570 -33.60 -9.42 12.07
C GLU A 570 -34.84 -10.09 11.48
N VAL A 571 -35.91 -10.16 12.27
CA VAL A 571 -37.13 -10.90 11.89
C VAL A 571 -38.27 -9.93 11.66
N ILE A 572 -38.88 -10.00 10.49
CA ILE A 572 -40.00 -9.16 10.08
C ILE A 572 -41.19 -10.06 9.73
N LEU A 573 -42.36 -9.71 10.27
CA LEU A 573 -43.65 -10.25 9.85
C LEU A 573 -44.32 -9.28 8.89
N PHE A 574 -44.70 -9.76 7.71
CA PHE A 574 -45.44 -8.93 6.75
C PHE A 574 -46.51 -9.74 6.02
N GLN A 575 -47.54 -9.04 5.58
CA GLN A 575 -48.64 -9.58 4.80
C GLN A 575 -49.04 -8.54 3.75
N LYS A 576 -49.10 -8.97 2.49
CA LYS A 576 -49.34 -8.08 1.34
C LYS A 576 -50.73 -7.44 1.37
N ASP A 577 -51.76 -8.23 1.68
CA ASP A 577 -53.16 -7.81 1.84
C ASP A 577 -53.88 -8.79 2.79
N SER A 578 -55.14 -8.52 3.14
CA SER A 578 -55.90 -9.35 4.10
C SER A 578 -56.11 -10.79 3.64
N THR A 579 -55.92 -11.10 2.35
CA THR A 579 -56.11 -12.43 1.74
C THR A 579 -54.81 -13.19 1.49
N SER A 580 -53.65 -12.53 1.63
CA SER A 580 -52.33 -13.09 1.33
C SER A 580 -51.77 -13.91 2.50
N PRO A 581 -50.90 -14.90 2.25
CA PRO A 581 -50.20 -15.63 3.31
C PRO A 581 -49.32 -14.69 4.16
N VAL A 582 -49.16 -15.01 5.44
CA VAL A 582 -48.32 -14.25 6.37
C VAL A 582 -46.88 -14.75 6.25
N VAL A 583 -45.92 -13.85 6.04
CA VAL A 583 -44.50 -14.21 5.86
C VAL A 583 -43.68 -13.78 7.06
N CYS A 584 -42.92 -14.71 7.62
CA CYS A 584 -41.89 -14.48 8.63
C CYS A 584 -40.52 -14.55 7.96
N HIS A 585 -39.86 -13.39 7.84
CA HIS A 585 -38.56 -13.26 7.18
C HIS A 585 -37.48 -12.94 8.20
N ALA A 586 -36.58 -13.88 8.43
CA ALA A 586 -35.34 -13.71 9.20
C ALA A 586 -34.19 -13.38 8.23
N THR A 587 -33.48 -12.28 8.41
CA THR A 587 -32.34 -11.89 7.56
C THR A 587 -31.17 -11.34 8.38
N GLY A 588 -30.00 -11.26 7.75
CA GLY A 588 -28.80 -10.69 8.35
C GLY A 588 -28.17 -11.55 9.44
N PHE A 589 -28.49 -12.84 9.56
CA PHE A 589 -27.99 -13.68 10.67
C PHE A 589 -26.76 -14.54 10.31
N PHE A 590 -26.00 -14.92 11.32
CA PHE A 590 -24.87 -15.85 11.20
C PHE A 590 -24.65 -16.56 12.55
N PRO A 591 -24.35 -17.86 12.64
CA PRO A 591 -24.11 -18.83 11.57
C PRO A 591 -25.40 -19.22 10.81
N LYS A 592 -25.31 -20.08 9.79
CA LYS A 592 -26.44 -20.41 8.90
C LYS A 592 -27.62 -21.11 9.60
N GLU A 593 -27.41 -21.67 10.79
CA GLU A 593 -28.39 -22.47 11.51
C GLU A 593 -29.45 -21.59 12.21
N VAL A 594 -30.58 -21.33 11.54
CA VAL A 594 -31.79 -20.70 12.12
C VAL A 594 -33.01 -21.64 12.01
N MET A 595 -33.81 -21.70 13.07
CA MET A 595 -35.07 -22.44 13.13
C MET A 595 -36.24 -21.45 13.21
N ILE A 596 -37.26 -21.64 12.37
CA ILE A 596 -38.50 -20.84 12.38
C ILE A 596 -39.65 -21.82 12.53
N SER A 597 -40.49 -21.63 13.55
CA SER A 597 -41.70 -22.41 13.81
C SER A 597 -42.90 -21.48 14.01
N TRP A 598 -44.11 -22.03 13.91
CA TRP A 598 -45.35 -21.32 14.14
C TRP A 598 -46.12 -21.96 15.28
N GLN A 599 -46.74 -21.14 16.13
CA GLN A 599 -47.67 -21.62 17.16
C GLN A 599 -49.05 -21.01 16.96
N LYS A 600 -50.09 -21.81 17.20
CA LYS A 600 -51.51 -21.41 17.24
C LYS A 600 -52.01 -21.55 18.67
N ASN A 601 -52.42 -20.44 19.28
CA ASN A 601 -52.86 -20.37 20.69
C ASN A 601 -51.84 -20.98 21.69
N GLY A 602 -50.54 -20.90 21.37
CA GLY A 602 -49.46 -21.43 22.19
C GLY A 602 -49.12 -22.91 21.98
N GLU A 603 -49.80 -23.62 21.08
CA GLU A 603 -49.44 -24.97 20.65
C GLU A 603 -48.71 -24.96 19.30
N ASP A 604 -47.69 -25.80 19.14
CA ASP A 604 -46.90 -25.89 17.91
C ASP A 604 -47.76 -26.33 16.73
N LEU A 605 -47.73 -25.53 15.66
CA LEU A 605 -48.42 -25.81 14.40
C LEU A 605 -47.48 -26.63 13.52
N HIS A 606 -47.99 -27.66 12.83
CA HIS A 606 -47.19 -28.49 11.92
C HIS A 606 -47.77 -28.56 10.49
N GLU A 607 -48.95 -27.98 10.26
CA GLU A 607 -49.65 -27.97 8.97
C GLU A 607 -49.84 -26.51 8.49
N ASN A 608 -50.06 -26.30 7.18
CA ASN A 608 -50.27 -24.99 6.54
C ASN A 608 -49.09 -24.01 6.61
N MET A 609 -47.86 -24.51 6.83
CA MET A 609 -46.63 -23.72 6.75
C MET A 609 -45.69 -24.21 5.65
N GLU A 610 -44.97 -23.28 5.04
CA GLU A 610 -43.90 -23.55 4.10
C GLU A 610 -42.58 -22.94 4.62
N LEU A 611 -41.54 -23.76 4.80
CA LEU A 611 -40.20 -23.32 5.17
C LEU A 611 -39.31 -23.27 3.92
N ARG A 612 -38.74 -22.10 3.62
CA ARG A 612 -37.81 -21.91 2.51
C ARG A 612 -36.37 -22.15 2.94
N GLU A 613 -35.50 -22.43 1.98
CA GLU A 613 -34.07 -22.68 2.21
C GLU A 613 -33.35 -21.46 2.80
N THR A 614 -32.20 -21.71 3.43
CA THR A 614 -31.33 -20.65 3.99
C THR A 614 -30.34 -20.18 2.94
N LEU A 615 -30.40 -18.90 2.59
CA LEU A 615 -29.66 -18.32 1.48
C LEU A 615 -28.56 -17.38 2.01
N PRO A 616 -27.30 -17.45 1.53
CA PRO A 616 -26.26 -16.50 1.87
C PRO A 616 -26.47 -15.13 1.21
N ASN A 617 -26.19 -14.08 1.98
CA ASN A 617 -26.07 -12.70 1.55
C ASN A 617 -24.63 -12.38 1.12
N GLN A 618 -24.43 -11.32 0.35
CA GLN A 618 -23.10 -10.92 -0.15
C GLN A 618 -22.15 -10.38 0.91
N ASP A 619 -22.72 -9.88 2.01
CA ASP A 619 -21.99 -9.45 3.20
C ASP A 619 -21.51 -10.63 4.05
N GLY A 620 -21.85 -11.88 3.67
CA GLY A 620 -21.46 -13.10 4.37
C GLY A 620 -22.44 -13.58 5.45
N THR A 621 -23.57 -12.88 5.65
CA THR A 621 -24.68 -13.31 6.53
C THR A 621 -25.68 -14.21 5.78
N PHE A 622 -26.74 -14.67 6.44
CA PHE A 622 -27.77 -15.57 5.88
C PHE A 622 -29.17 -14.98 6.04
N GLN A 623 -30.09 -15.42 5.18
CA GLN A 623 -31.52 -15.10 5.22
C GLN A 623 -32.38 -16.37 5.07
N LYS A 624 -33.57 -16.38 5.67
CA LYS A 624 -34.54 -17.50 5.62
C LYS A 624 -35.97 -16.98 5.77
N ARG A 625 -36.90 -17.55 5.01
CA ARG A 625 -38.33 -17.20 5.04
C ARG A 625 -39.20 -18.40 5.43
N SER A 626 -40.26 -18.15 6.20
CA SER A 626 -41.35 -19.10 6.45
C SER A 626 -42.69 -18.44 6.14
N ILE A 627 -43.59 -19.17 5.49
CA ILE A 627 -44.88 -18.69 5.01
C ILE A 627 -45.99 -19.47 5.73
N LEU A 628 -46.94 -18.75 6.34
CA LEU A 628 -48.15 -19.30 6.97
C LEU A 628 -49.36 -18.99 6.10
N THR A 629 -50.06 -20.04 5.66
CA THR A 629 -51.26 -19.91 4.82
C THR A 629 -52.51 -20.22 5.63
N VAL A 630 -53.19 -19.18 6.11
CA VAL A 630 -54.42 -19.28 6.91
C VAL A 630 -55.48 -18.31 6.41
N SER A 631 -56.75 -18.67 6.53
CA SER A 631 -57.84 -17.81 6.06
C SER A 631 -57.99 -16.56 6.95
N PRO A 632 -58.49 -15.43 6.42
CA PRO A 632 -58.60 -14.18 7.18
C PRO A 632 -59.48 -14.32 8.43
N GLU A 633 -60.58 -15.07 8.32
CA GLU A 633 -61.51 -15.35 9.42
C GLU A 633 -60.89 -16.22 10.53
N GLU A 634 -59.94 -17.07 10.17
CA GLU A 634 -59.23 -17.94 11.12
C GLU A 634 -58.07 -17.20 11.81
N LEU A 635 -57.40 -16.31 11.08
CA LEU A 635 -56.34 -15.44 11.58
C LEU A 635 -56.86 -14.45 12.65
N ASP A 636 -58.09 -13.96 12.49
CA ASP A 636 -58.73 -13.06 13.48
C ASP A 636 -59.30 -13.79 14.71
N LYS A 637 -59.56 -15.11 14.60
CA LYS A 637 -60.15 -15.92 15.69
C LYS A 637 -59.11 -16.57 16.61
N ASN A 638 -57.86 -16.72 16.16
CA ASN A 638 -56.81 -17.44 16.89
C ASN A 638 -55.53 -16.62 16.98
N GLU A 639 -54.76 -16.84 18.03
CA GLU A 639 -53.48 -16.17 18.23
C GLU A 639 -52.35 -16.95 17.52
N TYR A 640 -51.87 -16.41 16.41
CA TYR A 640 -50.73 -16.97 15.68
C TYR A 640 -49.43 -16.24 16.05
N THR A 641 -48.38 -17.01 16.30
CA THR A 641 -47.04 -16.50 16.63
C THR A 641 -45.97 -17.17 15.77
N CYS A 642 -45.03 -16.38 15.24
CA CYS A 642 -43.80 -16.89 14.63
C CYS A 642 -42.72 -16.95 15.73
N VAL A 643 -42.14 -18.13 15.94
CA VAL A 643 -41.07 -18.37 16.91
C VAL A 643 -39.78 -18.62 16.17
N VAL A 644 -38.77 -17.78 16.41
CA VAL A 644 -37.45 -17.88 15.75
C VAL A 644 -36.37 -18.22 16.76
N HIS A 645 -35.67 -19.33 16.51
CA HIS A 645 -34.51 -19.76 17.29
C HIS A 645 -33.23 -19.60 16.47
N HIS A 646 -32.25 -18.92 17.07
CA HIS A 646 -30.94 -18.75 16.49
C HIS A 646 -29.90 -18.64 17.60
N SER A 647 -28.68 -19.14 17.35
CA SER A 647 -27.58 -19.09 18.34
C SER A 647 -27.16 -17.67 18.77
N GLY A 648 -27.58 -16.65 18.01
CA GLY A 648 -27.40 -15.23 18.33
C GLY A 648 -28.51 -14.58 19.16
N LEU A 649 -29.61 -15.28 19.44
CA LEU A 649 -30.70 -14.79 20.28
C LEU A 649 -30.56 -15.34 21.71
N GLU A 650 -30.67 -14.48 22.73
CA GLU A 650 -30.61 -14.89 24.15
C GLU A 650 -31.79 -15.78 24.57
N LYS A 651 -32.95 -15.59 23.92
CA LYS A 651 -34.17 -16.39 24.03
C LYS A 651 -34.86 -16.41 22.66
N GLU A 652 -35.68 -17.43 22.39
CA GLU A 652 -36.48 -17.49 21.15
C GLU A 652 -37.25 -16.18 20.91
N LEU A 653 -37.21 -15.68 19.68
CA LEU A 653 -37.95 -14.48 19.32
C LEU A 653 -39.38 -14.89 19.01
N VAL A 654 -40.32 -14.50 19.87
CA VAL A 654 -41.75 -14.80 19.68
C VAL A 654 -42.46 -13.54 19.17
N LEU A 655 -42.88 -13.57 17.91
CA LEU A 655 -43.57 -12.47 17.26
C LEU A 655 -45.06 -12.82 17.08
N ARG A 656 -45.92 -12.09 17.78
CA ARG A 656 -47.38 -12.17 17.58
C ARG A 656 -47.76 -11.49 16.29
N VAL A 657 -48.50 -12.19 15.43
CA VAL A 657 -48.95 -11.65 14.14
C VAL A 657 -49.79 -10.39 14.35
N ALA A 658 -50.67 -10.34 15.35
CA ALA A 658 -51.51 -9.18 15.63
C ALA A 658 -50.72 -7.89 15.96
N ASP A 659 -49.55 -8.00 16.60
CA ASP A 659 -48.79 -6.85 17.11
C ASP A 659 -47.79 -6.29 16.09
N HIS A 660 -47.33 -7.13 15.14
CA HIS A 660 -46.22 -6.81 14.24
C HIS A 660 -46.62 -6.90 12.75
N ARG A 661 -47.91 -7.05 12.44
CA ARG A 661 -48.46 -7.05 11.07
C ARG A 661 -48.38 -5.65 10.46
N VAL A 662 -47.40 -5.43 9.60
CA VAL A 662 -47.38 -4.27 8.70
C VAL A 662 -48.29 -4.58 7.51
N LEU A 663 -49.47 -3.94 7.48
CA LEU A 663 -50.31 -3.90 6.29
C LEU A 663 -49.68 -2.90 5.33
N LEU A 664 -49.24 -3.36 4.16
CA LEU A 664 -48.90 -2.44 3.08
C LEU A 664 -50.17 -1.65 2.68
N PRO A 665 -50.07 -0.34 2.41
CA PRO A 665 -51.25 0.46 2.08
C PRO A 665 -51.91 -0.09 0.81
N ASP A 666 -53.18 -0.49 0.91
CA ASP A 666 -53.99 -0.87 -0.22
C ASP A 666 -54.35 0.36 -1.08
N ASP A 667 -54.29 0.19 -2.40
CA ASP A 667 -54.46 1.23 -3.43
C ASP A 667 -55.92 1.75 -3.54
N SER A 668 -56.76 1.37 -2.58
CA SER A 668 -58.19 1.70 -2.48
C SER A 668 -58.46 2.93 -1.58
N PHE A 669 -57.56 3.28 -0.65
CA PHE A 669 -57.73 4.45 0.23
C PHE A 669 -57.45 5.79 -0.48
N TYR A 670 -56.55 5.80 -1.48
CA TYR A 670 -56.19 7.00 -2.24
C TYR A 670 -57.24 7.42 -3.28
N ARG A 671 -58.15 6.53 -3.71
CA ARG A 671 -59.28 6.90 -4.59
C ARG A 671 -60.40 7.66 -3.86
N GLY A 672 -60.57 7.45 -2.55
CA GLY A 672 -61.59 8.12 -1.75
C GLY A 672 -61.23 9.56 -1.35
N LEU A 673 -59.93 9.83 -1.15
CA LEU A 673 -59.46 11.16 -0.73
C LEU A 673 -59.32 12.14 -1.90
N PHE A 674 -59.17 11.62 -3.12
CA PHE A 674 -59.06 12.40 -4.36
C PHE A 674 -60.38 13.05 -4.78
N THR A 675 -61.52 12.45 -4.47
CA THR A 675 -62.85 13.00 -4.80
C THR A 675 -63.30 14.12 -3.86
N LEU A 676 -62.81 14.13 -2.61
CA LEU A 676 -63.17 15.18 -1.63
C LEU A 676 -62.29 16.45 -1.77
N THR A 677 -61.03 16.30 -2.17
CA THR A 677 -60.08 17.41 -2.34
C THR A 677 -60.28 18.19 -3.64
N VAL A 678 -60.74 17.54 -4.71
CA VAL A 678 -61.12 18.19 -5.97
C VAL A 678 -62.36 19.10 -5.82
N ALA A 679 -63.27 18.78 -4.89
CA ALA A 679 -64.47 19.58 -4.66
C ALA A 679 -64.21 20.89 -3.87
N ILE A 680 -63.21 20.91 -2.98
CA ILE A 680 -62.87 22.10 -2.16
C ILE A 680 -61.93 23.03 -2.95
N GLY A 681 -61.01 22.48 -3.75
CA GLY A 681 -60.07 23.25 -4.58
C GLY A 681 -60.75 24.10 -5.67
N ALA A 682 -61.88 23.64 -6.23
CA ALA A 682 -62.62 24.40 -7.24
C ALA A 682 -63.24 25.71 -6.70
N VAL A 683 -63.48 25.83 -5.39
CA VAL A 683 -64.11 27.02 -4.79
C VAL A 683 -63.09 28.13 -4.46
N ILE A 684 -61.83 27.76 -4.15
CA ILE A 684 -60.77 28.73 -3.80
C ILE A 684 -60.18 29.40 -5.06
N VAL A 685 -60.12 28.66 -6.17
CA VAL A 685 -59.64 29.18 -7.47
C VAL A 685 -60.58 30.24 -8.07
N ILE A 686 -61.88 30.20 -7.73
CA ILE A 686 -62.85 31.22 -8.17
C ILE A 686 -62.71 32.53 -7.37
N LEU A 687 -62.16 32.50 -6.15
CA LEU A 687 -62.06 33.68 -5.28
C LEU A 687 -60.76 34.47 -5.43
N LEU A 688 -59.66 33.87 -5.91
CA LEU A 688 -58.36 34.55 -6.04
C LEU A 688 -58.06 35.10 -7.44
N SER A 689 -58.92 34.83 -8.43
CA SER A 689 -58.78 35.37 -9.80
C SER A 689 -59.23 36.83 -9.96
N SER A 690 -59.71 37.49 -8.89
CA SER A 690 -60.25 38.86 -8.96
C SER A 690 -59.34 39.96 -8.38
N LEU A 691 -58.13 39.63 -7.88
CA LEU A 691 -57.33 40.60 -7.11
C LEU A 691 -55.85 40.49 -7.44
N LEU A 692 -55.46 40.82 -8.69
CA LEU A 692 -54.15 41.42 -9.04
C LEU A 692 -54.02 41.71 -10.55
N ILE A 693 -55.11 42.14 -11.19
CA ILE A 693 -55.06 42.98 -12.41
C ILE A 693 -55.07 44.46 -11.98
N ILE A 694 -54.30 44.82 -10.95
CA ILE A 694 -53.96 46.23 -10.65
C ILE A 694 -52.59 46.18 -9.99
N VAL A 695 -51.54 46.05 -10.78
CA VAL A 695 -50.24 46.74 -10.70
C VAL A 695 -49.38 46.10 -11.80
N PHE A 696 -49.73 46.44 -13.05
CA PHE A 696 -48.78 46.35 -14.15
C PHE A 696 -48.06 47.70 -14.27
N ALA A 697 -46.76 47.62 -14.59
CA ALA A 697 -45.90 48.65 -15.18
C ALA A 697 -45.15 49.62 -14.26
N LYS A 698 -43.86 49.32 -13.99
CA LYS A 698 -42.75 49.85 -14.81
C LYS A 698 -41.39 49.17 -14.48
N GLN A 699 -40.70 48.80 -15.57
CA GLN A 699 -39.27 48.43 -15.73
C GLN A 699 -38.74 47.13 -15.10
N LYS A 700 -37.81 46.36 -15.72
CA LYS A 700 -37.55 45.82 -17.08
C LYS A 700 -36.29 44.93 -16.91
N ASN A 701 -36.32 43.72 -17.47
CA ASN A 701 -35.22 42.75 -17.71
C ASN A 701 -34.52 42.07 -16.51
N ARG A 702 -34.79 40.77 -16.30
CA ARG A 702 -33.96 39.64 -16.80
C ARG A 702 -34.68 38.30 -16.57
N LYS A 703 -34.90 37.53 -17.63
CA LYS A 703 -35.23 36.08 -17.58
C LYS A 703 -33.92 35.34 -17.65
N ASP A 704 -33.74 34.28 -16.87
CA ASP A 704 -32.89 33.15 -17.26
C ASP A 704 -33.49 31.82 -16.76
N THR A 705 -33.55 30.90 -17.71
CA THR A 705 -33.77 29.46 -17.67
C THR A 705 -32.76 28.73 -16.78
N LYS A 706 -33.17 27.72 -16.00
CA LYS A 706 -32.27 26.66 -15.49
C LYS A 706 -32.87 25.28 -15.80
N GLY A 707 -32.25 24.59 -16.76
CA GLY A 707 -32.39 23.15 -16.97
C GLY A 707 -31.36 22.39 -16.13
N SER A 708 -31.54 21.07 -16.07
CA SER A 708 -30.69 20.05 -15.41
C SER A 708 -29.18 20.29 -15.57
N THR A 709 -28.37 20.13 -14.51
CA THR A 709 -26.95 20.49 -14.53
C THR A 709 -26.02 19.38 -13.97
N GLY A 710 -25.03 18.99 -14.79
CA GLY A 710 -23.87 18.17 -14.45
C GLY A 710 -22.59 18.86 -14.94
N SER A 711 -21.44 18.58 -14.30
CA SER A 711 -20.16 19.22 -14.63
C SER A 711 -19.51 18.60 -15.87
N HIS A 712 -18.94 19.43 -16.75
CA HIS A 712 -18.29 19.00 -18.00
C HIS A 712 -16.80 19.39 -18.05
N SER A 713 -15.94 18.54 -18.62
CA SER A 713 -14.47 18.68 -18.69
C SER A 713 -13.95 18.52 -20.12
N LEU A 714 -13.21 19.51 -20.63
CA LEU A 714 -12.58 19.48 -21.96
C LEU A 714 -11.05 19.45 -21.82
N LYS A 715 -10.38 18.47 -22.45
CA LYS A 715 -8.92 18.28 -22.38
C LYS A 715 -8.32 18.05 -23.75
N TYR A 716 -7.18 18.68 -24.03
CA TYR A 716 -6.32 18.37 -25.17
C TYR A 716 -4.99 17.81 -24.68
N LEU A 717 -4.60 16.66 -25.22
CA LEU A 717 -3.36 15.97 -24.93
C LEU A 717 -2.49 15.92 -26.18
N HIS A 718 -1.36 16.62 -26.14
CA HIS A 718 -0.35 16.63 -27.19
C HIS A 718 0.83 15.78 -26.75
N THR A 719 1.28 14.87 -27.60
CA THR A 719 2.37 13.94 -27.31
C THR A 719 3.37 13.93 -28.46
N GLY A 720 4.59 14.38 -28.20
CA GLY A 720 5.75 14.22 -29.09
C GLY A 720 6.63 13.08 -28.63
N VAL A 721 6.86 12.09 -29.48
CA VAL A 721 7.76 10.96 -29.25
C VAL A 721 8.93 11.08 -30.21
N LYS A 722 10.15 11.15 -29.66
CA LYS A 722 11.38 11.06 -30.45
C LYS A 722 11.93 9.64 -30.35
N HIS A 723 12.04 8.96 -31.49
CA HIS A 723 12.66 7.65 -31.63
C HIS A 723 13.84 7.76 -32.61
N GLU A 724 15.07 7.64 -32.12
CA GLU A 724 16.30 7.83 -32.91
C GLU A 724 16.34 9.18 -33.69
N LYS A 725 16.10 9.15 -35.01
CA LYS A 725 16.03 10.29 -35.93
C LYS A 725 14.61 10.72 -36.30
N ASN A 726 13.59 9.93 -35.95
CA ASN A 726 12.19 10.21 -36.30
C ASN A 726 11.46 10.81 -35.09
N LEU A 727 10.71 11.87 -35.35
CA LEU A 727 9.83 12.51 -34.39
C LEU A 727 8.39 12.32 -34.85
N GLN A 728 7.58 11.69 -34.00
CA GLN A 728 6.14 11.54 -34.20
C GLN A 728 5.39 12.39 -33.18
N TYR A 729 4.44 13.18 -33.64
CA TYR A 729 3.59 14.02 -32.82
C TYR A 729 2.12 13.62 -32.99
N THR A 730 1.43 13.45 -31.89
CA THR A 730 -0.01 13.18 -31.84
C THR A 730 -0.72 14.20 -30.96
N ALA A 731 -1.97 14.53 -31.29
CA ALA A 731 -2.83 15.35 -30.45
C ALA A 731 -4.22 14.72 -30.35
N VAL A 732 -4.75 14.66 -29.12
CA VAL A 732 -6.06 14.04 -28.81
C VAL A 732 -6.90 15.04 -28.03
N GLY A 733 -8.14 15.27 -28.46
CA GLY A 733 -9.14 16.03 -27.71
C GLY A 733 -10.15 15.11 -27.05
N LEU A 734 -10.35 15.32 -25.74
CA LEU A 734 -11.22 14.55 -24.86
C LEU A 734 -12.28 15.48 -24.26
N LEU A 735 -13.54 15.09 -24.30
CA LEU A 735 -14.65 15.78 -23.63
C LEU A 735 -15.35 14.78 -22.71
N ASP A 736 -15.37 15.06 -21.41
CA ASP A 736 -15.84 14.15 -20.34
C ASP A 736 -15.20 12.75 -20.37
N GLY A 737 -13.98 12.66 -20.92
CA GLY A 737 -13.24 11.41 -21.07
C GLY A 737 -13.46 10.71 -22.40
N GLU A 738 -14.39 11.17 -23.24
CA GLU A 738 -14.60 10.65 -24.59
C GLU A 738 -13.75 11.39 -25.63
N GLU A 739 -13.09 10.63 -26.51
CA GLU A 739 -12.31 11.19 -27.62
C GLU A 739 -13.24 11.75 -28.70
N PHE A 740 -13.17 13.06 -28.93
CA PHE A 740 -13.93 13.70 -30.01
C PHE A 740 -13.07 14.09 -31.20
N VAL A 741 -11.74 14.12 -31.04
CA VAL A 741 -10.83 14.47 -32.13
C VAL A 741 -9.42 13.93 -31.96
N TYR A 742 -8.80 13.52 -33.08
CA TYR A 742 -7.46 12.96 -33.15
C TYR A 742 -6.61 13.60 -34.25
N TYR A 743 -5.32 13.75 -34.02
CA TYR A 743 -4.34 14.20 -35.02
C TYR A 743 -3.05 13.38 -34.90
N ASP A 744 -2.49 12.99 -36.05
CA ASP A 744 -1.17 12.36 -36.16
C ASP A 744 -0.31 13.09 -37.20
N SER A 745 0.93 13.40 -36.84
CA SER A 745 1.98 13.97 -37.69
C SER A 745 2.27 13.20 -38.99
N ASN A 746 1.94 11.91 -39.07
CA ASN A 746 2.05 11.12 -40.29
C ASN A 746 0.90 11.40 -41.28
N ILE A 747 -0.30 11.69 -40.76
CA ILE A 747 -1.51 11.96 -41.53
C ILE A 747 -1.64 13.46 -41.82
N ARG A 748 -1.07 14.31 -40.95
CA ARG A 748 -1.11 15.78 -40.96
C ARG A 748 -2.52 16.36 -41.15
N LYS A 749 -3.54 15.68 -40.66
CA LYS A 749 -4.94 16.10 -40.68
C LYS A 749 -5.63 15.76 -39.37
N MET A 750 -6.47 16.68 -38.89
CA MET A 750 -7.31 16.46 -37.72
C MET A 750 -8.54 15.62 -38.12
N ILE A 751 -8.83 14.57 -37.35
CA ILE A 751 -9.87 13.58 -37.62
C ILE A 751 -10.93 13.69 -36.51
N PRO A 752 -12.15 14.16 -36.82
CA PRO A 752 -13.25 14.16 -35.86
C PRO A 752 -13.72 12.73 -35.56
N LYS A 753 -14.01 12.43 -34.29
CA LYS A 753 -14.33 11.07 -33.80
C LYS A 753 -15.72 10.94 -33.18
N ALA A 754 -16.40 12.04 -32.83
CA ALA A 754 -17.71 12.02 -32.19
C ALA A 754 -18.82 12.54 -33.10
N GLU A 755 -20.02 11.94 -33.07
CA GLU A 755 -21.14 12.27 -33.97
C GLU A 755 -21.52 13.76 -34.01
N TRP A 756 -21.42 14.47 -32.87
CA TRP A 756 -21.76 15.90 -32.78
C TRP A 756 -20.82 16.81 -33.59
N THR A 757 -19.59 16.35 -33.91
CA THR A 757 -18.64 17.12 -34.71
C THR A 757 -19.09 17.25 -36.17
N LYS A 758 -20.01 16.40 -36.65
CA LYS A 758 -20.63 16.50 -37.98
C LYS A 758 -21.50 17.76 -38.12
N LYS A 759 -22.10 18.26 -37.03
CA LYS A 759 -22.83 19.53 -37.05
C LYS A 759 -21.89 20.73 -37.22
N ILE A 760 -20.69 20.66 -36.64
CA ILE A 760 -19.66 21.69 -36.83
C ILE A 760 -19.22 21.73 -38.29
N ASP A 761 -19.05 20.57 -38.92
CA ASP A 761 -18.70 20.46 -40.35
C ASP A 761 -19.81 21.04 -41.25
N ALA A 762 -21.08 20.92 -40.84
CA ALA A 762 -22.23 21.48 -41.55
C ALA A 762 -22.42 22.99 -41.33
N GLU A 763 -22.08 23.51 -40.14
CA GLU A 763 -22.21 24.94 -39.79
C GLU A 763 -21.01 25.78 -40.22
N GLU A 764 -19.80 25.22 -40.20
CA GLU A 764 -18.55 25.90 -40.54
C GLU A 764 -17.57 24.96 -41.29
N PRO A 765 -17.73 24.74 -42.61
CA PRO A 765 -17.00 23.72 -43.36
C PRO A 765 -15.46 23.85 -43.35
N ASP A 766 -14.93 25.06 -43.16
CA ASP A 766 -13.48 25.33 -43.12
C ASP A 766 -12.87 25.20 -41.72
N TYR A 767 -13.69 24.92 -40.70
CA TYR A 767 -13.27 24.86 -39.31
C TYR A 767 -12.17 23.81 -39.09
N TRP A 768 -12.34 22.59 -39.59
CA TRP A 768 -11.36 21.51 -39.41
C TRP A 768 -10.07 21.76 -40.17
N ASN A 769 -10.12 22.49 -41.28
CA ASN A 769 -8.93 22.90 -42.03
C ASN A 769 -8.10 23.88 -41.21
N ARG A 770 -8.75 24.86 -40.57
CA ARG A 770 -8.10 25.85 -39.71
C ARG A 770 -7.48 25.23 -38.45
N GLU A 771 -8.19 24.32 -37.77
CA GLU A 771 -7.63 23.61 -36.60
C GLU A 771 -6.52 22.63 -37.00
N THR A 772 -6.62 22.00 -38.18
CA THR A 772 -5.54 21.18 -38.75
C THR A 772 -4.26 22.00 -38.96
N GLU A 773 -4.36 23.23 -39.47
CA GLU A 773 -3.18 24.10 -39.65
C GLU A 773 -2.54 24.50 -38.30
N LYS A 774 -3.34 24.75 -37.26
CA LYS A 774 -2.82 25.00 -35.91
C LYS A 774 -2.04 23.81 -35.36
N LEU A 775 -2.56 22.58 -35.53
CA LEU A 775 -1.88 21.37 -35.08
C LEU A 775 -0.61 21.05 -35.89
N LYS A 776 -0.57 21.39 -37.18
CA LYS A 776 0.67 21.34 -37.98
C LYS A 776 1.74 22.29 -37.44
N SER A 777 1.35 23.51 -37.04
CA SER A 777 2.28 24.46 -36.42
C SER A 777 2.81 23.96 -35.07
N HIS A 778 1.95 23.31 -34.25
CA HIS A 778 2.39 22.70 -32.99
C HIS A 778 3.32 21.49 -33.20
N ASP A 779 3.07 20.63 -34.20
CA ASP A 779 3.97 19.54 -34.60
C ASP A 779 5.38 20.08 -34.94
N GLU A 780 5.44 21.12 -35.78
CA GLU A 780 6.70 21.78 -36.16
C GLU A 780 7.41 22.40 -34.95
N TRP A 781 6.68 23.06 -34.05
CA TRP A 781 7.23 23.60 -32.82
C TRP A 781 7.83 22.51 -31.91
N PHE A 782 7.16 21.36 -31.75
CA PHE A 782 7.69 20.22 -31.00
C PHE A 782 8.98 19.68 -31.64
N ARG A 783 9.01 19.60 -32.97
CA ARG A 783 10.17 19.14 -33.75
C ARG A 783 11.40 20.02 -33.54
N GLU A 784 11.22 21.34 -33.53
CA GLU A 784 12.30 22.30 -33.32
C GLU A 784 12.82 22.33 -31.88
N ASN A 785 11.94 22.12 -30.90
CA ASN A 785 12.27 22.34 -29.48
C ASN A 785 12.70 21.08 -28.71
N ILE A 786 12.38 19.86 -29.19
CA ILE A 786 12.68 18.63 -28.45
C ILE A 786 14.18 18.39 -28.23
N ALA A 787 15.03 18.77 -29.19
CA ALA A 787 16.48 18.61 -29.06
C ALA A 787 17.05 19.55 -27.98
N THR A 788 16.49 20.76 -27.88
CA THR A 788 16.81 21.71 -26.82
C THR A 788 16.37 21.19 -25.45
N LEU A 789 15.20 20.55 -25.38
CA LEU A 789 14.68 19.97 -24.14
C LEU A 789 15.51 18.77 -23.66
N MET A 790 15.87 17.84 -24.56
CA MET A 790 16.78 16.72 -24.27
C MET A 790 18.11 17.21 -23.72
N LYS A 791 18.70 18.25 -24.34
CA LYS A 791 19.95 18.86 -23.86
C LYS A 791 19.81 19.45 -22.46
N ARG A 792 18.67 20.04 -22.11
CA ARG A 792 18.40 20.57 -20.76
C ARG A 792 18.24 19.47 -19.72
N PHE A 793 17.70 18.31 -20.10
CA PHE A 793 17.67 17.10 -19.27
C PHE A 793 18.98 16.29 -19.31
N ASN A 794 20.02 16.81 -19.97
CA ASN A 794 21.34 16.21 -20.09
C ASN A 794 21.31 14.82 -20.78
N GLN A 795 20.39 14.65 -21.74
CA GLN A 795 20.19 13.45 -22.54
C GLN A 795 20.65 13.69 -23.97
N THR A 796 21.32 12.70 -24.57
CA THR A 796 21.89 12.80 -25.92
C THR A 796 21.33 11.78 -26.90
N ASP A 797 20.95 10.58 -26.44
CA ASP A 797 20.38 9.49 -27.25
C ASP A 797 19.33 8.69 -26.46
N GLY A 798 18.28 8.20 -27.14
CA GLY A 798 17.21 7.39 -26.54
C GLY A 798 15.81 7.76 -27.04
N ASN A 799 14.83 6.93 -26.68
CA ASN A 799 13.42 7.21 -26.92
C ASN A 799 12.90 8.13 -25.82
N HIS A 800 12.39 9.30 -26.20
CA HIS A 800 11.93 10.30 -25.25
C HIS A 800 10.53 10.80 -25.62
N THR A 801 9.71 11.00 -24.58
CA THR A 801 8.32 11.41 -24.73
C THR A 801 8.11 12.76 -24.04
N TRP A 802 7.69 13.75 -24.80
CA TRP A 802 7.27 15.06 -24.31
C TRP A 802 5.75 15.19 -24.47
N GLN A 803 5.04 15.39 -23.36
CA GLN A 803 3.59 15.61 -23.37
C GLN A 803 3.26 17.02 -22.90
N TRP A 804 2.29 17.62 -23.57
CA TRP A 804 1.68 18.89 -23.21
C TRP A 804 0.17 18.68 -23.10
N THR A 805 -0.38 18.98 -21.93
CA THR A 805 -1.82 18.86 -21.68
C THR A 805 -2.38 20.21 -21.29
N TYR A 806 -3.47 20.61 -21.94
CA TYR A 806 -4.25 21.77 -21.51
C TYR A 806 -5.75 21.49 -21.61
N GLY A 807 -6.54 22.17 -20.80
CA GLY A 807 -7.98 21.94 -20.76
C GLY A 807 -8.69 22.87 -19.79
N CYS A 808 -10.01 22.73 -19.70
CA CYS A 808 -10.85 23.47 -18.77
C CYS A 808 -11.94 22.58 -18.17
N ASP A 809 -12.26 22.82 -16.90
CA ASP A 809 -13.39 22.20 -16.21
C ASP A 809 -14.48 23.26 -15.94
N LEU A 810 -15.73 22.95 -16.32
CA LEU A 810 -16.91 23.80 -16.12
C LEU A 810 -17.76 23.25 -14.97
N HIS A 811 -17.96 24.07 -13.94
CA HIS A 811 -18.76 23.74 -12.76
C HIS A 811 -19.96 24.70 -12.64
N ASP A 812 -21.11 24.20 -12.21
CA ASP A 812 -22.40 24.89 -12.37
C ASP A 812 -22.57 26.22 -11.62
N ASP A 813 -21.79 26.45 -10.56
CA ASP A 813 -21.78 27.74 -9.81
C ASP A 813 -20.34 28.24 -9.53
N GLY A 814 -19.34 27.81 -10.31
CA GLY A 814 -17.92 28.13 -10.07
C GLY A 814 -17.18 28.76 -11.27
N PRO A 815 -16.04 29.44 -11.04
CA PRO A 815 -15.19 29.93 -12.12
C PRO A 815 -14.57 28.75 -12.88
N ILE A 816 -14.48 28.86 -14.21
CA ILE A 816 -13.84 27.85 -15.07
C ILE A 816 -12.41 27.66 -14.62
N ARG A 817 -12.03 26.41 -14.35
CA ARG A 817 -10.67 26.07 -13.97
C ARG A 817 -9.93 25.54 -15.18
N GLY A 818 -9.21 26.42 -15.85
CA GLY A 818 -8.23 26.03 -16.86
C GLY A 818 -7.00 25.40 -16.19
N TYR A 819 -6.39 24.42 -16.85
CA TYR A 819 -5.07 23.91 -16.48
C TYR A 819 -4.20 23.73 -17.72
N ASN A 820 -2.88 23.89 -17.55
CA ASN A 820 -1.88 23.64 -18.59
C ASN A 820 -0.60 23.08 -17.94
N HIS A 821 -0.15 21.90 -18.35
CA HIS A 821 1.06 21.28 -17.81
C HIS A 821 1.91 20.55 -18.86
N TYR A 822 3.22 20.59 -18.66
CA TYR A 822 4.23 19.91 -19.47
C TYR A 822 4.88 18.76 -18.70
N VAL A 823 4.94 17.60 -19.34
CA VAL A 823 5.47 16.33 -18.83
C VAL A 823 6.55 15.82 -19.76
N TYR A 824 7.66 15.33 -19.22
CA TYR A 824 8.74 14.74 -20.00
C TYR A 824 9.16 13.42 -19.37
N ASP A 825 9.18 12.33 -20.16
CA ASP A 825 9.43 10.95 -19.73
C ASP A 825 8.63 10.54 -18.47
N GLY A 826 7.33 10.85 -18.48
CA GLY A 826 6.40 10.54 -17.38
C GLY A 826 6.54 11.44 -16.13
N LYS A 827 7.38 12.47 -16.16
CA LYS A 827 7.57 13.41 -15.03
C LYS A 827 7.12 14.82 -15.39
N LYS A 828 6.17 15.36 -14.62
CA LYS A 828 5.76 16.77 -14.69
C LYS A 828 6.96 17.67 -14.38
N PHE A 829 7.25 18.65 -15.22
CA PHE A 829 8.36 19.58 -14.99
C PHE A 829 7.94 21.06 -14.98
N LEU A 830 6.82 21.41 -15.62
CA LEU A 830 6.31 22.78 -15.66
C LEU A 830 4.77 22.81 -15.68
N THR A 831 4.15 23.71 -14.93
CA THR A 831 2.69 23.87 -14.84
C THR A 831 2.35 25.36 -14.81
N LEU A 832 1.34 25.78 -15.58
CA LEU A 832 0.78 27.13 -15.53
C LEU A 832 -0.51 27.10 -14.71
N ASP A 833 -0.55 27.87 -13.63
CA ASP A 833 -1.80 28.19 -12.97
C ASP A 833 -2.43 29.39 -13.68
N LEU A 834 -3.59 29.16 -14.30
CA LEU A 834 -4.29 30.16 -15.12
C LEU A 834 -5.07 31.18 -14.29
N ASN A 835 -5.35 30.89 -13.01
CA ASN A 835 -5.97 31.85 -12.08
C ASN A 835 -4.96 32.91 -11.65
N THR A 836 -3.71 32.50 -11.39
CA THR A 836 -2.64 33.39 -10.93
C THR A 836 -1.71 33.87 -12.05
N LEU A 837 -1.83 33.30 -13.26
CA LEU A 837 -0.92 33.47 -14.39
C LEU A 837 0.56 33.17 -14.02
N THR A 838 0.76 32.25 -13.08
CA THR A 838 2.10 31.91 -12.59
C THR A 838 2.54 30.52 -13.02
N TRP A 839 3.76 30.45 -13.55
CA TRP A 839 4.42 29.19 -13.87
C TRP A 839 5.02 28.57 -12.60
N THR A 840 4.74 27.29 -12.36
CA THR A 840 5.31 26.49 -11.27
C THR A 840 6.24 25.43 -11.85
N ALA A 841 7.49 25.41 -11.36
CA ALA A 841 8.53 24.48 -11.78
C ALA A 841 8.64 23.32 -10.78
N ALA A 842 8.60 22.08 -11.25
CA ALA A 842 8.69 20.90 -10.38
C ALA A 842 10.13 20.38 -10.21
N ASN A 843 11.09 20.90 -10.99
CA ASN A 843 12.50 20.52 -10.93
C ASN A 843 13.40 21.63 -11.51
N SER A 844 14.72 21.42 -11.46
CA SER A 844 15.73 22.36 -11.96
C SER A 844 15.57 22.72 -13.45
N VAL A 845 15.14 21.76 -14.29
CA VAL A 845 14.86 22.01 -15.72
C VAL A 845 13.58 22.84 -15.90
N GLY A 846 12.58 22.62 -15.05
CA GLY A 846 11.39 23.46 -14.91
C GLY A 846 11.75 24.88 -14.51
N HIS A 847 12.70 25.09 -13.60
CA HIS A 847 13.14 26.43 -13.19
C HIS A 847 13.86 27.18 -14.32
N ILE A 848 14.73 26.49 -15.06
CA ILE A 848 15.42 27.05 -16.24
C ILE A 848 14.42 27.39 -17.35
N THR A 849 13.45 26.51 -17.59
CA THR A 849 12.41 26.71 -18.61
C THR A 849 11.45 27.83 -18.20
N LYS A 850 11.10 27.92 -16.90
CA LYS A 850 10.36 29.04 -16.30
C LYS A 850 11.11 30.36 -16.43
N GLN A 851 12.43 30.42 -16.27
CA GLN A 851 13.19 31.66 -16.47
C GLN A 851 13.19 32.13 -17.93
N LYS A 852 13.15 31.21 -18.90
CA LYS A 852 13.08 31.57 -20.34
C LYS A 852 11.65 31.90 -20.81
N MET A 853 10.64 31.19 -20.30
CA MET A 853 9.22 31.42 -20.64
C MET A 853 8.58 32.54 -19.80
N GLY A 854 9.07 32.76 -18.58
CA GLY A 854 8.51 33.70 -17.60
C GLY A 854 8.95 35.16 -17.76
N ALA A 855 9.74 35.48 -18.79
CA ALA A 855 10.01 36.87 -19.16
C ALA A 855 8.87 37.48 -20.01
N ASP A 856 7.97 36.64 -20.54
CA ASP A 856 6.93 37.06 -21.48
C ASP A 856 5.53 36.78 -20.91
N ARG A 857 4.98 37.79 -20.21
CA ARG A 857 3.63 37.73 -19.63
C ARG A 857 2.55 37.57 -20.70
N SER A 858 2.84 37.99 -21.94
CA SER A 858 1.92 37.92 -23.08
C SER A 858 1.59 36.48 -23.49
N LEU A 859 2.51 35.53 -23.31
CA LEU A 859 2.28 34.12 -23.64
C LEU A 859 1.29 33.45 -22.67
N ALA A 860 1.39 33.77 -21.38
CA ALA A 860 0.46 33.26 -20.36
C ALA A 860 -0.94 33.89 -20.53
N GLU A 861 -1.00 35.17 -20.90
CA GLU A 861 -2.25 35.88 -21.21
C GLU A 861 -2.91 35.35 -22.49
N SER A 862 -2.14 35.07 -23.54
CA SER A 862 -2.63 34.44 -24.77
C SER A 862 -3.18 33.01 -24.55
N GLN A 863 -2.51 32.21 -23.71
CA GLN A 863 -2.99 30.87 -23.36
C GLN A 863 -4.25 30.91 -22.49
N LYS A 864 -4.36 31.90 -21.61
CA LYS A 864 -5.57 32.15 -20.82
C LYS A 864 -6.74 32.58 -21.71
N ASP A 865 -6.53 33.51 -22.64
CA ASP A 865 -7.56 33.98 -23.57
C ASP A 865 -8.11 32.85 -24.46
N TYR A 866 -7.24 31.98 -24.98
CA TYR A 866 -7.66 30.81 -25.75
C TYR A 866 -8.51 29.84 -24.92
N LEU A 867 -8.11 29.56 -23.68
CA LEU A 867 -8.81 28.64 -22.77
C LEU A 867 -10.10 29.22 -22.21
N GLU A 868 -10.19 30.53 -21.97
CA GLU A 868 -11.41 31.17 -21.47
C GLU A 868 -12.42 31.39 -22.60
N ASN A 869 -12.00 31.81 -23.79
CA ASN A 869 -12.98 32.16 -24.84
C ASN A 869 -13.30 30.99 -25.78
N THR A 870 -12.32 30.16 -26.14
CA THR A 870 -12.51 29.09 -27.14
C THR A 870 -13.03 27.79 -26.51
N CYS A 871 -12.54 27.43 -25.31
CA CYS A 871 -13.00 26.24 -24.56
C CYS A 871 -14.49 26.36 -24.19
N ILE A 872 -14.93 27.55 -23.77
CA ILE A 872 -16.33 27.86 -23.47
C ILE A 872 -17.23 27.72 -24.69
N ASP A 873 -16.76 28.16 -25.87
CA ASP A 873 -17.55 28.08 -27.10
C ASP A 873 -17.79 26.62 -27.51
N TYR A 874 -16.79 25.73 -27.38
CA TYR A 874 -16.97 24.29 -27.61
C TYR A 874 -17.92 23.63 -26.62
N LEU A 875 -17.76 23.93 -25.33
CA LEU A 875 -18.66 23.42 -24.29
C LEU A 875 -20.10 23.88 -24.52
N LYS A 876 -20.31 25.14 -24.90
CA LYS A 876 -21.65 25.68 -25.22
C LYS A 876 -22.25 25.04 -26.46
N LYS A 877 -21.47 24.83 -27.53
CA LYS A 877 -21.93 24.14 -28.76
C LYS A 877 -22.27 22.68 -28.49
N TYR A 878 -21.48 21.99 -27.68
CA TYR A 878 -21.77 20.63 -27.23
C TYR A 878 -23.03 20.55 -26.36
N ILE A 879 -23.18 21.45 -25.37
CA ILE A 879 -24.40 21.53 -24.53
C ILE A 879 -25.63 21.85 -25.39
N ALA A 880 -25.51 22.71 -26.41
CA ALA A 880 -26.59 23.00 -27.36
C ALA A 880 -26.96 21.79 -28.24
N PHE A 881 -25.98 20.96 -28.64
CA PHE A 881 -26.21 19.68 -29.31
C PHE A 881 -26.95 18.70 -28.40
N CYS A 882 -26.51 18.53 -27.16
CA CYS A 882 -27.18 17.68 -26.17
C CYS A 882 -28.62 18.14 -25.95
N ASN A 883 -28.86 19.45 -25.81
CA ASN A 883 -30.19 20.03 -25.61
C ASN A 883 -31.13 19.88 -26.84
N THR A 884 -30.58 19.85 -28.06
CA THR A 884 -31.38 19.59 -29.28
C THR A 884 -31.66 18.10 -29.48
N SER A 885 -30.73 17.22 -29.10
CA SER A 885 -30.94 15.75 -29.10
C SER A 885 -31.92 15.31 -27.99
N LEU A 886 -31.96 16.04 -26.87
CA LEU A 886 -32.88 15.80 -25.74
C LEU A 886 -34.35 16.05 -26.06
N LYS A 887 -34.70 16.80 -27.13
CA LYS A 887 -36.10 16.97 -27.56
C LYS A 887 -36.64 15.83 -28.43
N SER A 888 -35.79 14.98 -29.00
CA SER A 888 -36.20 13.80 -29.78
C SER A 888 -36.00 12.47 -29.06
N LYS A 889 -35.37 12.47 -27.88
CA LYS A 889 -35.11 11.28 -27.05
C LYS A 889 -35.92 11.27 -25.73
N ALA A 890 -37.15 11.79 -25.74
CA ALA A 890 -38.09 11.63 -24.61
C ALA A 890 -38.76 10.24 -24.55
N THR A 891 -38.24 9.27 -25.30
CA THR A 891 -38.61 7.85 -25.26
C THR A 891 -37.38 7.04 -25.69
N ALA A 892 -36.47 6.75 -24.76
CA ALA A 892 -35.43 5.74 -24.99
C ALA A 892 -35.00 5.11 -23.65
N THR A 893 -35.21 3.80 -23.60
CA THR A 893 -34.70 2.79 -22.67
C THR A 893 -33.18 2.92 -22.45
N LEU A 894 -32.65 2.52 -21.29
CA LEU A 894 -31.19 2.34 -21.07
C LEU A 894 -30.59 1.54 -22.24
N SER A 895 -29.48 1.99 -22.83
CA SER A 895 -28.81 1.32 -23.96
C SER A 895 -28.26 -0.05 -23.52
N ALA A 896 -28.55 -1.10 -24.27
CA ALA A 896 -28.04 -2.45 -24.07
C ALA A 896 -26.71 -2.60 -24.83
N THR A 897 -25.64 -3.00 -24.15
CA THR A 897 -24.38 -3.42 -24.82
C THR A 897 -24.14 -4.86 -24.42
N HIS A 898 -23.92 -5.72 -25.40
CA HIS A 898 -23.64 -7.13 -25.14
C HIS A 898 -22.16 -7.45 -25.32
N SER A 899 -21.60 -8.32 -24.51
CA SER A 899 -20.17 -8.66 -24.47
C SER A 899 -19.94 -10.15 -24.29
N LEU A 900 -19.00 -10.71 -25.05
CA LEU A 900 -18.51 -12.08 -24.92
C LEU A 900 -17.02 -12.05 -24.60
N GLN A 901 -16.63 -12.65 -23.47
CA GLN A 901 -15.25 -12.63 -23.00
C GLN A 901 -14.79 -14.02 -22.57
N TYR A 902 -13.58 -14.40 -22.98
CA TYR A 902 -12.88 -15.59 -22.52
C TYR A 902 -11.62 -15.22 -21.74
N ILE A 903 -11.43 -15.89 -20.62
CA ILE A 903 -10.28 -15.71 -19.72
C ILE A 903 -9.58 -17.05 -19.55
N ILE A 904 -8.32 -17.11 -20.00
CA ILE A 904 -7.45 -18.26 -19.87
C ILE A 904 -6.41 -17.98 -18.79
N THR A 905 -6.20 -18.97 -17.92
CA THR A 905 -5.12 -18.96 -16.92
C THR A 905 -4.36 -20.28 -16.96
N ALA A 906 -3.08 -20.22 -17.31
CA ALA A 906 -2.18 -21.37 -17.29
C ALA A 906 -1.06 -21.17 -16.26
N VAL A 907 -0.67 -22.23 -15.58
CA VAL A 907 0.32 -22.22 -14.50
C VAL A 907 1.35 -23.33 -14.66
N THR A 908 2.54 -23.12 -14.13
CA THR A 908 3.63 -24.12 -14.18
C THR A 908 3.22 -25.49 -13.64
N PRO A 909 3.67 -26.59 -14.28
CA PRO A 909 3.31 -27.94 -13.84
C PRO A 909 3.73 -28.27 -12.40
N GLY A 910 2.92 -29.09 -11.71
CA GLY A 910 3.27 -29.65 -10.39
C GLY A 910 2.65 -28.95 -9.17
N ILE A 911 1.55 -28.19 -9.35
CA ILE A 911 0.73 -27.66 -8.25
C ILE A 911 -0.56 -28.48 -8.07
N ASN A 912 -1.14 -28.51 -6.85
CA ASN A 912 -2.37 -29.27 -6.56
C ASN A 912 -3.66 -28.69 -7.19
N SER A 913 -3.58 -27.71 -8.09
CA SER A 913 -4.69 -27.06 -8.80
C SER A 913 -4.60 -27.33 -10.31
N PRO A 914 -5.66 -27.13 -11.12
CA PRO A 914 -5.57 -27.31 -12.57
C PRO A 914 -4.46 -26.44 -13.16
N GLU A 915 -3.66 -27.01 -14.06
CA GLU A 915 -2.53 -26.35 -14.71
C GLU A 915 -2.98 -25.39 -15.82
N TYR A 916 -4.23 -25.53 -16.25
CA TYR A 916 -4.91 -24.67 -17.23
C TYR A 916 -6.39 -24.56 -16.86
N ILE A 917 -6.94 -23.35 -16.95
CA ILE A 917 -8.35 -23.03 -16.73
C ILE A 917 -8.79 -22.05 -17.82
N GLU A 918 -9.99 -22.24 -18.34
CA GLU A 918 -10.66 -21.29 -19.25
C GLU A 918 -12.09 -21.02 -18.77
N VAL A 919 -12.50 -19.75 -18.77
CA VAL A 919 -13.83 -19.30 -18.35
C VAL A 919 -14.41 -18.38 -19.43
N GLY A 920 -15.63 -18.67 -19.89
CA GLY A 920 -16.38 -17.82 -20.80
C GLY A 920 -17.47 -17.03 -20.06
N LEU A 921 -17.56 -15.74 -20.34
CA LEU A 921 -18.50 -14.78 -19.75
C LEU A 921 -19.37 -14.16 -20.85
N LEU A 922 -20.68 -14.08 -20.61
CA LEU A 922 -21.65 -13.33 -21.41
C LEU A 922 -22.23 -12.22 -20.55
N ASP A 923 -22.04 -10.96 -20.95
CA ASP A 923 -22.45 -9.76 -20.17
C ASP A 923 -21.95 -9.74 -18.72
N GLY A 924 -20.77 -10.36 -18.52
CA GLY A 924 -20.14 -10.51 -17.20
C GLY A 924 -20.58 -11.74 -16.41
N GLU A 925 -21.54 -12.52 -16.90
CA GLU A 925 -22.04 -13.73 -16.25
C GLU A 925 -21.36 -15.00 -16.83
N PRO A 926 -20.85 -15.91 -15.99
CA PRO A 926 -20.16 -17.11 -16.46
C PRO A 926 -21.13 -18.12 -17.07
N PHE A 927 -20.93 -18.47 -18.34
CA PHE A 927 -21.76 -19.44 -19.05
C PHE A 927 -21.03 -20.76 -19.38
N VAL A 928 -19.70 -20.77 -19.44
CA VAL A 928 -18.89 -21.99 -19.69
C VAL A 928 -17.58 -22.03 -18.88
N TYR A 929 -17.09 -23.25 -18.61
CA TYR A 929 -15.89 -23.50 -17.80
C TYR A 929 -15.12 -24.75 -18.26
N TYR A 930 -13.80 -24.65 -18.39
CA TYR A 930 -12.89 -25.79 -18.64
C TYR A 930 -11.72 -25.78 -17.66
N ASP A 931 -11.25 -26.97 -17.25
CA ASP A 931 -9.99 -27.11 -16.53
C ASP A 931 -9.19 -28.37 -16.92
N SER A 932 -7.87 -28.31 -16.70
CA SER A 932 -6.93 -29.35 -17.13
C SER A 932 -7.02 -30.69 -16.39
N LYS A 933 -7.81 -30.77 -15.31
CA LYS A 933 -8.05 -32.01 -14.55
C LYS A 933 -9.32 -32.70 -15.03
N ILE A 934 -10.40 -31.94 -15.22
CA ILE A 934 -11.67 -32.42 -15.76
C ILE A 934 -11.52 -32.76 -17.24
N LYS A 935 -10.77 -31.92 -17.98
CA LYS A 935 -10.52 -32.05 -19.42
C LYS A 935 -11.79 -32.11 -20.27
N LYS A 936 -12.86 -31.44 -19.83
CA LYS A 936 -14.14 -31.31 -20.52
C LYS A 936 -14.70 -29.89 -20.33
N MET A 937 -15.31 -29.32 -21.36
CA MET A 937 -16.03 -28.06 -21.28
C MET A 937 -17.36 -28.27 -20.54
N ILE A 938 -17.64 -27.44 -19.53
CA ILE A 938 -18.82 -27.54 -18.66
C ILE A 938 -19.72 -26.31 -18.86
N PRO A 939 -20.98 -26.48 -19.28
CA PRO A 939 -21.97 -25.39 -19.28
C PRO A 939 -22.36 -24.98 -17.85
N LYS A 940 -22.49 -23.67 -17.61
CA LYS A 940 -22.82 -23.09 -16.30
C LYS A 940 -24.23 -22.52 -16.21
N THR A 941 -24.90 -22.31 -17.34
CA THR A 941 -26.28 -21.82 -17.41
C THR A 941 -27.20 -22.84 -18.06
N GLU A 942 -28.49 -22.81 -17.71
CA GLU A 942 -29.48 -23.72 -18.32
C GLU A 942 -29.67 -23.44 -19.81
N TRP A 943 -29.66 -22.16 -20.21
CA TRP A 943 -29.87 -21.79 -21.61
C TRP A 943 -28.77 -22.33 -22.52
N ILE A 944 -27.49 -22.30 -22.13
CA ILE A 944 -26.43 -22.85 -22.99
C ILE A 944 -26.47 -24.38 -23.00
N LYS A 945 -26.80 -25.00 -21.86
CA LYS A 945 -26.93 -26.46 -21.74
C LYS A 945 -28.06 -27.02 -22.61
N ASN A 946 -29.16 -26.27 -22.76
CA ASN A 946 -30.35 -26.72 -23.48
C ASN A 946 -30.30 -26.42 -24.99
N ASN A 947 -29.44 -25.51 -25.45
CA ASN A 947 -29.39 -25.06 -26.84
C ASN A 947 -28.17 -25.54 -27.64
N GLU A 948 -27.19 -26.21 -27.02
CA GLU A 948 -26.01 -26.77 -27.71
C GLU A 948 -25.95 -28.30 -27.55
N ASP A 949 -25.56 -29.00 -28.60
CA ASP A 949 -25.51 -30.47 -28.67
C ASP A 949 -24.17 -31.06 -28.19
N GLU A 950 -24.13 -32.38 -28.02
CA GLU A 950 -22.97 -33.10 -27.49
C GLU A 950 -21.73 -33.00 -28.42
N ASP A 951 -21.96 -32.93 -29.74
CA ASP A 951 -20.90 -32.76 -30.75
C ASP A 951 -20.22 -31.38 -30.65
N CYS A 952 -20.98 -30.31 -30.38
CA CYS A 952 -20.46 -28.97 -30.11
C CYS A 952 -19.57 -28.95 -28.86
N TRP A 953 -20.01 -29.57 -27.76
CA TRP A 953 -19.23 -29.67 -26.52
C TRP A 953 -17.95 -30.49 -26.68
N ASP A 954 -17.99 -31.53 -27.51
CA ASP A 954 -16.81 -32.35 -27.83
C ASP A 954 -15.79 -31.58 -28.69
N ALA A 955 -16.24 -30.79 -29.66
CA ALA A 955 -15.38 -29.91 -30.47
C ALA A 955 -14.72 -28.80 -29.62
N GLU A 956 -15.50 -28.14 -28.74
CA GLU A 956 -14.98 -27.14 -27.79
C GLU A 956 -13.98 -27.75 -26.81
N THR A 957 -14.27 -28.96 -26.33
CA THR A 957 -13.37 -29.72 -25.45
C THR A 957 -12.06 -30.06 -26.14
N GLN A 958 -12.10 -30.54 -27.40
CA GLN A 958 -10.89 -30.85 -28.17
C GLN A 958 -10.04 -29.60 -28.44
N THR A 959 -10.70 -28.47 -28.76
CA THR A 959 -10.03 -27.18 -28.96
C THR A 959 -9.31 -26.71 -27.70
N ASN A 960 -9.99 -26.79 -26.54
CA ASN A 960 -9.41 -26.44 -25.24
C ASN A 960 -8.24 -27.35 -24.84
N GLN A 961 -8.32 -28.65 -25.15
CA GLN A 961 -7.22 -29.59 -24.92
C GLN A 961 -5.97 -29.25 -25.78
N ALA A 962 -6.17 -28.82 -27.03
CA ALA A 962 -5.07 -28.36 -27.87
C ALA A 962 -4.47 -27.02 -27.36
N THR A 963 -5.31 -26.06 -26.98
CA THR A 963 -4.88 -24.77 -26.42
C THR A 963 -4.12 -24.95 -25.10
N GLN A 964 -4.53 -25.88 -24.26
CA GLN A 964 -3.83 -26.25 -23.03
C GLN A 964 -2.35 -26.62 -23.29
N GLU A 965 -2.07 -27.46 -24.29
CA GLU A 965 -0.69 -27.86 -24.61
C GLU A 965 0.14 -26.70 -25.16
N ILE A 966 -0.48 -25.78 -25.92
CA ILE A 966 0.15 -24.54 -26.39
C ILE A 966 0.56 -23.67 -25.20
N PHE A 967 -0.35 -23.43 -24.24
CA PHE A 967 -0.06 -22.59 -23.08
C PHE A 967 0.99 -23.22 -22.15
N LYS A 968 1.01 -24.55 -22.05
CA LYS A 968 2.06 -25.29 -21.33
C LYS A 968 3.44 -25.09 -21.96
N ALA A 969 3.53 -25.12 -23.30
CA ALA A 969 4.77 -24.81 -24.02
C ALA A 969 5.17 -23.32 -23.90
N ASN A 970 4.19 -22.42 -23.89
CA ASN A 970 4.41 -20.97 -23.71
C ASN A 970 4.99 -20.65 -22.34
N ILE A 971 4.51 -21.30 -21.26
CA ILE A 971 5.09 -21.15 -19.92
C ILE A 971 6.56 -21.54 -19.90
N ALA A 972 6.92 -22.71 -20.45
CA ALA A 972 8.32 -23.15 -20.49
C ALA A 972 9.20 -22.19 -21.32
N THR A 973 8.67 -21.66 -22.42
CA THR A 973 9.36 -20.68 -23.27
C THR A 973 9.55 -19.34 -22.55
N ALA A 974 8.52 -18.85 -21.84
CA ALA A 974 8.57 -17.63 -21.06
C ALA A 974 9.58 -17.76 -19.92
N MET A 975 9.51 -18.83 -19.12
CA MET A 975 10.47 -19.09 -18.04
C MET A 975 11.92 -19.06 -18.55
N SER A 976 12.21 -19.69 -19.69
CA SER A 976 13.52 -19.65 -20.33
C SER A 976 13.95 -18.22 -20.71
N ARG A 977 13.07 -17.45 -21.35
CA ARG A 977 13.36 -16.06 -21.78
C ARG A 977 13.59 -15.10 -20.61
N PHE A 978 12.93 -15.35 -19.48
CA PHE A 978 13.12 -14.60 -18.24
C PHE A 978 14.26 -15.14 -17.37
N ASN A 979 15.02 -16.15 -17.84
CA ASN A 979 16.09 -16.84 -17.10
C ASN A 979 15.61 -17.41 -15.76
N GLN A 980 14.37 -17.89 -15.72
CA GLN A 980 13.72 -18.49 -14.55
C GLN A 980 13.80 -20.01 -14.64
N THR A 981 14.34 -20.66 -13.59
CA THR A 981 14.51 -22.12 -13.55
C THR A 981 13.65 -22.81 -12.49
N GLU A 982 13.10 -22.07 -11.54
CA GLU A 982 12.29 -22.57 -10.41
C GLU A 982 11.26 -21.51 -10.00
N GLY A 983 10.07 -21.93 -9.57
CA GLY A 983 8.98 -21.03 -9.18
C GLY A 983 7.63 -21.46 -9.76
N VAL A 984 6.54 -20.91 -9.22
CA VAL A 984 5.22 -21.03 -9.86
C VAL A 984 5.02 -19.79 -10.71
N HIS A 985 4.89 -19.98 -12.01
CA HIS A 985 4.70 -18.91 -12.98
C HIS A 985 3.33 -19.03 -13.65
N THR A 986 2.77 -17.91 -14.07
CA THR A 986 1.42 -17.85 -14.65
C THR A 986 1.44 -17.11 -15.97
N VAL A 987 0.79 -17.67 -16.98
CA VAL A 987 0.44 -16.97 -18.22
C VAL A 987 -1.07 -16.79 -18.22
N GLN A 988 -1.54 -15.56 -18.41
CA GLN A 988 -2.96 -15.25 -18.54
C GLN A 988 -3.22 -14.69 -19.93
N ALA A 989 -4.36 -15.03 -20.51
CA ALA A 989 -4.82 -14.42 -21.74
C ALA A 989 -6.28 -14.05 -21.62
N MET A 990 -6.63 -12.88 -22.15
CA MET A 990 -7.98 -12.37 -22.20
C MET A 990 -8.29 -11.94 -23.63
N TYR A 991 -9.45 -12.35 -24.11
CA TYR A 991 -9.94 -11.96 -25.42
C TYR A 991 -11.45 -11.98 -25.45
N GLY A 992 -12.01 -11.18 -26.32
CA GLY A 992 -13.45 -11.03 -26.40
C GLY A 992 -13.86 -9.98 -27.41
N CYS A 993 -15.17 -9.85 -27.55
CA CYS A 993 -15.80 -8.88 -28.43
C CYS A 993 -17.04 -8.29 -27.77
N GLU A 994 -17.39 -7.08 -28.19
CA GLU A 994 -18.56 -6.35 -27.72
C GLU A 994 -19.39 -5.91 -28.93
N LEU A 995 -20.71 -5.98 -28.80
CA LEU A 995 -21.69 -5.51 -29.76
C LEU A 995 -22.53 -4.41 -29.11
N HIS A 996 -22.45 -3.22 -29.69
CA HIS A 996 -23.15 -2.04 -29.20
C HIS A 996 -24.50 -1.86 -29.93
N ASP A 997 -25.44 -1.15 -29.30
CA ASP A 997 -26.78 -0.87 -29.86
C ASP A 997 -26.76 -0.15 -31.21
N ASP A 998 -25.69 0.60 -31.51
CA ASP A 998 -25.49 1.29 -32.78
C ASP A 998 -24.96 0.36 -33.90
N GLY A 999 -24.79 -0.92 -33.59
CA GLY A 999 -24.26 -1.94 -34.49
C GLY A 999 -22.75 -1.94 -34.59
N THR A 1000 -22.04 -1.08 -33.85
CA THR A 1000 -20.57 -1.12 -33.80
C THR A 1000 -20.09 -2.34 -33.03
N THR A 1001 -18.97 -2.90 -33.49
CA THR A 1001 -18.33 -4.03 -32.85
C THR A 1001 -16.92 -3.65 -32.41
N THR A 1002 -16.53 -4.12 -31.24
CA THR A 1002 -15.15 -3.99 -30.76
C THR A 1002 -14.61 -5.35 -30.38
N GLY A 1003 -13.28 -5.51 -30.44
CA GLY A 1003 -12.61 -6.75 -30.12
C GLY A 1003 -11.25 -6.49 -29.48
N TYR A 1004 -10.80 -7.40 -28.63
CA TYR A 1004 -9.51 -7.29 -27.97
C TYR A 1004 -8.85 -8.65 -27.76
N ARG A 1005 -7.51 -8.65 -27.75
CA ARG A 1005 -6.68 -9.79 -27.36
C ARG A 1005 -5.45 -9.28 -26.61
N GLN A 1006 -5.27 -9.77 -25.39
CA GLN A 1006 -4.16 -9.42 -24.51
C GLN A 1006 -3.66 -10.61 -23.71
N GLU A 1007 -2.36 -10.61 -23.40
CA GLU A 1007 -1.72 -11.62 -22.57
C GLU A 1007 -0.84 -10.97 -21.49
N GLY A 1008 -0.80 -11.62 -20.33
CA GLY A 1008 0.03 -11.26 -19.20
C GLY A 1008 0.89 -12.43 -18.72
N TYR A 1009 2.03 -12.11 -18.11
CA TYR A 1009 2.96 -13.06 -17.49
C TYR A 1009 3.25 -12.66 -16.05
N ASP A 1010 3.08 -13.58 -15.11
CA ASP A 1010 3.23 -13.37 -13.65
C ASP A 1010 2.42 -12.19 -13.08
N GLY A 1011 1.30 -11.85 -13.73
CA GLY A 1011 0.40 -10.76 -13.33
C GLY A 1011 0.80 -9.38 -13.84
N GLU A 1012 1.78 -9.29 -14.74
CA GLU A 1012 2.14 -8.07 -15.48
C GLU A 1012 1.76 -8.20 -16.96
N ASP A 1013 1.49 -7.07 -17.62
CA ASP A 1013 1.21 -7.03 -19.06
C ASP A 1013 2.39 -7.57 -19.87
N PHE A 1014 2.10 -8.40 -20.88
CA PHE A 1014 3.12 -9.03 -21.71
C PHE A 1014 2.99 -8.60 -23.18
N ILE A 1015 1.85 -8.86 -23.82
CA ILE A 1015 1.63 -8.51 -25.23
C ILE A 1015 0.14 -8.29 -25.52
N SER A 1016 -0.20 -7.34 -26.38
CA SER A 1016 -1.57 -7.09 -26.84
C SER A 1016 -1.65 -6.86 -28.35
N LEU A 1017 -2.79 -7.19 -28.96
CA LEU A 1017 -3.04 -6.99 -30.39
C LEU A 1017 -3.86 -5.73 -30.61
N ASP A 1018 -3.38 -4.85 -31.49
CA ASP A 1018 -4.16 -3.75 -32.03
C ASP A 1018 -4.83 -4.19 -33.34
N LEU A 1019 -6.16 -4.28 -33.34
CA LEU A 1019 -6.96 -4.72 -34.50
C LEU A 1019 -7.02 -3.69 -35.64
N ASN A 1020 -6.76 -2.42 -35.33
CA ASN A 1020 -6.78 -1.35 -36.33
C ASN A 1020 -5.49 -1.40 -37.17
N THR A 1021 -4.35 -1.54 -36.49
CA THR A 1021 -3.03 -1.55 -37.15
C THR A 1021 -2.56 -2.95 -37.52
N LEU A 1022 -3.21 -4.01 -37.00
CA LEU A 1022 -2.79 -5.40 -37.12
C LEU A 1022 -1.36 -5.64 -36.60
N THR A 1023 -0.97 -4.89 -35.58
CA THR A 1023 0.35 -5.00 -34.95
C THR A 1023 0.24 -5.45 -33.50
N TRP A 1024 1.28 -6.14 -33.04
CA TRP A 1024 1.40 -6.58 -31.65
C TRP A 1024 2.20 -5.54 -30.85
N THR A 1025 1.69 -5.17 -29.69
CA THR A 1025 2.36 -4.26 -28.75
C THR A 1025 3.01 -5.09 -27.64
N ALA A 1026 4.34 -5.04 -27.57
CA ALA A 1026 5.12 -5.73 -26.54
C ALA A 1026 5.32 -4.82 -25.33
N ALA A 1027 4.95 -5.28 -24.13
CA ALA A 1027 5.08 -4.50 -22.90
C ALA A 1027 6.51 -4.48 -22.33
N ASN A 1028 7.36 -5.43 -22.72
CA ASN A 1028 8.76 -5.51 -22.28
C ASN A 1028 9.68 -6.19 -23.31
N ASP A 1029 10.99 -6.08 -23.10
CA ASP A 1029 12.03 -6.61 -24.01
C ASP A 1029 11.92 -8.13 -24.26
N LYS A 1030 11.34 -8.91 -23.34
CA LYS A 1030 11.13 -10.36 -23.53
C LYS A 1030 9.91 -10.65 -24.40
N ALA A 1031 8.90 -9.79 -24.36
CA ALA A 1031 7.73 -9.85 -25.23
C ALA A 1031 8.05 -9.45 -26.68
N VAL A 1032 9.07 -8.61 -26.90
CA VAL A 1032 9.55 -8.24 -28.26
C VAL A 1032 9.92 -9.50 -29.08
N ILE A 1033 10.44 -10.53 -28.43
CA ILE A 1033 10.78 -11.80 -29.10
C ILE A 1033 9.50 -12.51 -29.61
N THR A 1034 8.40 -12.46 -28.85
CA THR A 1034 7.10 -12.99 -29.29
C THR A 1034 6.51 -12.12 -30.40
N LYS A 1035 6.52 -10.80 -30.22
CA LYS A 1035 6.08 -9.82 -31.23
C LYS A 1035 6.72 -10.10 -32.59
N ASN A 1036 8.06 -10.13 -32.65
CA ASN A 1036 8.78 -10.36 -33.89
C ASN A 1036 8.45 -11.72 -34.51
N LYS A 1037 8.22 -12.76 -33.69
CA LYS A 1037 7.81 -14.09 -34.17
C LYS A 1037 6.41 -14.08 -34.77
N TRP A 1038 5.45 -13.40 -34.15
CA TRP A 1038 4.05 -13.35 -34.60
C TRP A 1038 3.84 -12.39 -35.76
N GLU A 1039 4.67 -11.36 -35.87
CA GLU A 1039 4.64 -10.39 -36.98
C GLU A 1039 5.45 -10.85 -38.20
N ALA A 1040 6.35 -11.85 -38.06
CA ALA A 1040 7.23 -12.29 -39.15
C ALA A 1040 6.50 -12.65 -40.45
N THR A 1041 5.29 -13.20 -40.38
CA THR A 1041 4.46 -13.52 -41.56
C THR A 1041 3.18 -12.69 -41.63
N GLY A 1042 2.87 -11.88 -40.60
CA GLY A 1042 1.61 -11.13 -40.45
C GLY A 1042 0.33 -11.99 -40.32
N THR A 1043 0.41 -13.29 -40.62
CA THR A 1043 -0.74 -14.22 -40.70
C THR A 1043 -1.50 -14.32 -39.37
N ASN A 1044 -0.78 -14.29 -38.25
CA ASN A 1044 -1.38 -14.47 -36.94
C ASN A 1044 -2.31 -13.30 -36.54
N ALA A 1045 -1.91 -12.05 -36.82
CA ALA A 1045 -2.73 -10.87 -36.54
C ALA A 1045 -4.01 -10.86 -37.39
N HIS A 1046 -3.92 -11.27 -38.66
CA HIS A 1046 -5.07 -11.37 -39.56
C HIS A 1046 -6.06 -12.47 -39.14
N GLN A 1047 -5.56 -13.62 -38.66
CA GLN A 1047 -6.41 -14.68 -38.12
C GLN A 1047 -7.19 -14.23 -36.88
N TRP A 1048 -6.53 -13.54 -35.94
CA TRP A 1048 -7.19 -13.01 -34.75
C TRP A 1048 -8.20 -11.91 -35.07
N LYS A 1049 -7.90 -11.02 -36.02
CA LYS A 1049 -8.87 -10.05 -36.50
C LYS A 1049 -10.11 -10.72 -37.10
N GLY A 1050 -9.91 -11.73 -37.96
CA GLY A 1050 -10.99 -12.53 -38.52
C GLY A 1050 -11.89 -13.16 -37.46
N TYR A 1051 -11.30 -13.74 -36.40
CA TYR A 1051 -12.04 -14.30 -35.28
C TYR A 1051 -12.78 -13.24 -34.46
N LEU A 1052 -12.11 -12.15 -34.07
CA LEU A 1052 -12.67 -11.15 -33.13
C LEU A 1052 -13.74 -10.26 -33.77
N GLU A 1053 -13.61 -9.92 -35.05
CA GLU A 1053 -14.58 -9.06 -35.74
C GLU A 1053 -15.77 -9.84 -36.32
N ASN A 1054 -15.60 -11.14 -36.63
CA ASN A 1054 -16.66 -11.94 -37.26
C ASN A 1054 -17.12 -13.07 -36.33
N THR A 1055 -16.31 -14.11 -36.16
CA THR A 1055 -16.71 -15.33 -35.44
C THR A 1055 -17.15 -15.06 -34.01
N CYS A 1056 -16.43 -14.23 -33.26
CA CYS A 1056 -16.79 -13.86 -31.89
C CYS A 1056 -18.13 -13.13 -31.83
N ILE A 1057 -18.39 -12.21 -32.76
CA ILE A 1057 -19.65 -11.47 -32.85
C ILE A 1057 -20.82 -12.39 -33.22
N GLU A 1058 -20.61 -13.34 -34.15
CA GLU A 1058 -21.61 -14.36 -34.50
C GLU A 1058 -21.99 -15.21 -33.27
N TRP A 1059 -21.00 -15.65 -32.50
CA TRP A 1059 -21.22 -16.40 -31.24
C TRP A 1059 -21.89 -15.54 -30.16
N LEU A 1060 -21.48 -14.28 -30.02
CA LEU A 1060 -22.10 -13.33 -29.09
C LEU A 1060 -23.60 -13.16 -29.41
N GLN A 1061 -23.94 -12.92 -30.68
CA GLN A 1061 -25.33 -12.79 -31.11
C GLN A 1061 -26.12 -14.09 -30.88
N LYS A 1062 -25.51 -15.25 -31.15
CA LYS A 1062 -26.10 -16.57 -30.88
C LYS A 1062 -26.40 -16.76 -29.39
N TYR A 1063 -25.44 -16.49 -28.50
CA TYR A 1063 -25.63 -16.67 -27.06
C TYR A 1063 -26.56 -15.64 -26.43
N VAL A 1064 -26.56 -14.40 -26.91
CA VAL A 1064 -27.59 -13.39 -26.54
C VAL A 1064 -28.98 -13.88 -26.94
N SER A 1065 -29.12 -14.51 -28.12
CA SER A 1065 -30.41 -15.06 -28.54
C SER A 1065 -30.90 -16.20 -27.63
N TYR A 1066 -29.99 -17.03 -27.11
CA TYR A 1066 -30.33 -18.11 -26.17
C TYR A 1066 -30.68 -17.60 -24.77
N SER A 1067 -30.14 -16.45 -24.37
CA SER A 1067 -30.27 -15.88 -23.04
C SER A 1067 -31.27 -14.72 -22.95
N ARG A 1068 -31.97 -14.39 -24.05
CA ARG A 1068 -32.90 -13.24 -24.17
C ARG A 1068 -33.91 -13.17 -23.02
N ASP A 1069 -34.57 -14.28 -22.70
CA ASP A 1069 -35.56 -14.36 -21.61
C ASP A 1069 -34.96 -14.09 -20.21
N THR A 1070 -33.64 -14.31 -20.06
CA THR A 1070 -32.90 -14.07 -18.81
C THR A 1070 -32.32 -12.64 -18.76
N LEU A 1071 -31.87 -12.09 -19.89
CA LEU A 1071 -31.25 -10.75 -19.98
C LEU A 1071 -32.27 -9.60 -20.04
N GLU A 1072 -33.47 -9.82 -20.59
CA GLU A 1072 -34.53 -8.81 -20.71
C GLU A 1072 -35.46 -8.71 -19.48
N ARG A 1073 -35.21 -9.53 -18.45
CA ARG A 1073 -35.96 -9.51 -17.18
C ARG A 1073 -35.96 -8.09 -16.60
N LYS A 1074 -37.08 -7.63 -16.04
CA LYS A 1074 -37.19 -6.33 -15.36
C LYS A 1074 -37.93 -6.51 -14.05
N ASP A 1075 -37.16 -6.73 -12.99
CA ASP A 1075 -37.70 -6.86 -11.64
C ASP A 1075 -37.63 -5.49 -10.95
N PRO A 1076 -38.76 -4.91 -10.51
CA PRO A 1076 -38.76 -3.62 -9.82
C PRO A 1076 -38.21 -3.74 -8.39
N PRO A 1077 -37.55 -2.69 -7.85
CA PRO A 1077 -37.05 -2.68 -6.48
C PRO A 1077 -38.19 -2.61 -5.46
N GLU A 1078 -38.14 -3.48 -4.46
CA GLU A 1078 -38.85 -3.31 -3.20
C GLU A 1078 -38.03 -2.37 -2.30
N VAL A 1079 -38.64 -1.26 -1.86
CA VAL A 1079 -37.94 -0.21 -1.10
C VAL A 1079 -38.54 -0.04 0.29
N THR A 1080 -37.69 -0.04 1.31
CA THR A 1080 -38.08 0.11 2.71
C THR A 1080 -37.28 1.23 3.38
N LEU A 1081 -37.94 1.99 4.26
CA LEU A 1081 -37.32 2.98 5.15
C LEU A 1081 -37.38 2.47 6.58
N PHE A 1082 -36.26 2.47 7.29
CA PHE A 1082 -36.26 2.10 8.70
C PHE A 1082 -35.19 2.86 9.49
N GLN A 1083 -35.46 3.03 10.79
CA GLN A 1083 -34.56 3.63 11.78
C GLN A 1083 -34.62 2.76 13.04
N LYS A 1084 -33.47 2.30 13.51
CA LYS A 1084 -33.38 1.35 14.64
C LYS A 1084 -33.81 1.98 15.98
N ASP A 1085 -33.39 3.22 16.23
CA ASP A 1085 -33.78 4.04 17.37
C ASP A 1085 -33.62 5.53 17.01
N SER A 1086 -34.12 6.45 17.83
CA SER A 1086 -34.11 7.90 17.53
C SER A 1086 -32.71 8.50 17.35
N SER A 1087 -31.65 7.81 17.77
CA SER A 1087 -30.25 8.21 17.61
C SER A 1087 -29.55 7.56 16.41
N SER A 1088 -30.19 6.58 15.76
CA SER A 1088 -29.63 5.82 14.64
C SER A 1088 -29.85 6.52 13.29
N PRO A 1089 -28.96 6.31 12.31
CA PRO A 1089 -29.18 6.78 10.94
C PRO A 1089 -30.45 6.19 10.31
N VAL A 1090 -31.06 6.94 9.39
CA VAL A 1090 -32.22 6.47 8.62
C VAL A 1090 -31.71 5.70 7.39
N VAL A 1091 -32.17 4.46 7.21
CA VAL A 1091 -31.73 3.61 6.09
C VAL A 1091 -32.85 3.46 5.08
N CYS A 1092 -32.51 3.71 3.80
CA CYS A 1092 -33.32 3.37 2.65
C CYS A 1092 -32.73 2.14 1.95
N HIS A 1093 -33.47 1.04 1.95
CA HIS A 1093 -33.03 -0.23 1.41
C HIS A 1093 -33.88 -0.63 0.21
N ALA A 1094 -33.26 -0.76 -0.97
CA ALA A 1094 -33.87 -1.27 -2.19
C ALA A 1094 -33.34 -2.68 -2.48
N THR A 1095 -34.22 -3.66 -2.71
CA THR A 1095 -33.84 -5.05 -3.00
C THR A 1095 -34.76 -5.68 -4.03
N GLY A 1096 -34.37 -6.82 -4.60
CA GLY A 1096 -35.19 -7.60 -5.54
C GLY A 1096 -35.24 -7.03 -6.96
N PHE A 1097 -34.33 -6.13 -7.33
CA PHE A 1097 -34.38 -5.45 -8.63
C PHE A 1097 -33.42 -6.03 -9.67
N PHE A 1098 -33.80 -5.99 -10.93
CA PHE A 1098 -32.98 -6.36 -12.08
C PHE A 1098 -33.42 -5.53 -13.30
N PRO A 1099 -32.52 -4.96 -14.13
CA PRO A 1099 -31.05 -5.10 -14.13
C PRO A 1099 -30.34 -4.33 -13.01
N LYS A 1100 -29.01 -4.49 -12.91
CA LYS A 1100 -28.14 -3.96 -11.84
C LYS A 1100 -28.20 -2.44 -11.61
N GLY A 1101 -28.61 -1.67 -12.63
CA GLY A 1101 -28.62 -0.20 -12.58
C GLY A 1101 -29.77 0.38 -11.76
N VAL A 1102 -29.50 0.89 -10.56
CA VAL A 1102 -30.47 1.59 -9.69
C VAL A 1102 -29.88 2.89 -9.13
N ALA A 1103 -30.68 3.95 -9.09
CA ALA A 1103 -30.33 5.24 -8.49
C ALA A 1103 -31.18 5.51 -7.24
N ILE A 1104 -30.55 5.93 -6.14
CA ILE A 1104 -31.19 6.21 -4.85
C ILE A 1104 -30.65 7.55 -4.34
N PHE A 1105 -31.54 8.49 -3.99
CA PHE A 1105 -31.17 9.80 -3.47
C PHE A 1105 -32.13 10.26 -2.36
N TRP A 1106 -31.70 11.24 -1.57
CA TRP A 1106 -32.48 11.81 -0.47
C TRP A 1106 -32.93 13.22 -0.78
N GLN A 1107 -34.11 13.60 -0.28
CA GLN A 1107 -34.64 14.96 -0.33
C GLN A 1107 -34.89 15.48 1.08
N LYS A 1108 -34.50 16.73 1.36
CA LYS A 1108 -34.83 17.49 2.57
C LYS A 1108 -35.82 18.59 2.19
N ASN A 1109 -37.03 18.55 2.72
CA ASN A 1109 -38.13 19.47 2.40
C ASN A 1109 -38.44 19.59 0.89
N GLY A 1110 -38.18 18.53 0.12
CA GLY A 1110 -38.38 18.51 -1.34
C GLY A 1110 -37.19 18.98 -2.17
N GLU A 1111 -36.08 19.40 -1.55
CA GLU A 1111 -34.82 19.72 -2.22
C GLU A 1111 -33.82 18.56 -2.09
N ASP A 1112 -33.04 18.30 -3.14
CA ASP A 1112 -32.07 17.20 -3.15
C ASP A 1112 -30.97 17.40 -2.11
N LEU A 1113 -30.78 16.39 -1.26
CA LEU A 1113 -29.82 16.38 -0.18
C LEU A 1113 -28.64 15.48 -0.53
N ARG A 1114 -27.44 16.07 -0.60
CA ARG A 1114 -26.18 15.34 -0.87
C ARG A 1114 -25.29 15.20 0.36
N GLU A 1115 -25.46 16.07 1.35
CA GLU A 1115 -24.66 16.04 2.58
C GLU A 1115 -25.22 15.02 3.58
N ASN A 1116 -24.33 14.29 4.26
CA ASN A 1116 -24.64 13.23 5.23
C ASN A 1116 -25.42 12.02 4.68
N VAL A 1117 -25.30 11.77 3.37
CA VAL A 1117 -25.85 10.60 2.69
C VAL A 1117 -24.70 9.68 2.26
N GLU A 1118 -24.77 8.40 2.63
CA GLU A 1118 -23.84 7.35 2.24
C GLU A 1118 -24.55 6.30 1.37
N LEU A 1119 -24.05 6.05 0.16
CA LEU A 1119 -24.60 5.06 -0.76
C LEU A 1119 -23.69 3.82 -0.82
N THR A 1120 -24.26 2.64 -0.62
CA THR A 1120 -23.54 1.36 -0.66
C THR A 1120 -23.40 0.78 -2.07
N GLU A 1121 -22.47 -0.17 -2.25
CA GLU A 1121 -22.31 -0.90 -3.52
C GLU A 1121 -23.56 -1.74 -3.86
N THR A 1122 -23.81 -1.98 -5.15
CA THR A 1122 -24.89 -2.87 -5.59
C THR A 1122 -24.46 -4.33 -5.46
N LEU A 1123 -25.21 -5.12 -4.70
CA LEU A 1123 -24.89 -6.49 -4.32
C LEU A 1123 -25.84 -7.50 -5.03
N PRO A 1124 -25.35 -8.53 -5.75
CA PRO A 1124 -26.21 -9.62 -6.26
C PRO A 1124 -26.89 -10.52 -5.20
N ASN A 1125 -28.12 -10.92 -5.48
CA ASN A 1125 -28.90 -11.91 -4.74
C ASN A 1125 -28.76 -13.31 -5.40
N GLN A 1126 -29.10 -14.38 -4.68
CA GLN A 1126 -29.00 -15.75 -5.20
C GLN A 1126 -30.02 -16.09 -6.30
N ASP A 1127 -31.12 -15.34 -6.40
CA ASP A 1127 -32.14 -15.46 -7.44
C ASP A 1127 -31.79 -14.67 -8.72
N GLY A 1128 -30.58 -14.11 -8.77
CA GLY A 1128 -30.09 -13.29 -9.88
C GLY A 1128 -30.56 -11.84 -9.86
N THR A 1129 -31.30 -11.39 -8.84
CA THR A 1129 -31.65 -9.96 -8.64
C THR A 1129 -30.55 -9.22 -7.88
N TYR A 1130 -30.72 -7.92 -7.61
CA TYR A 1130 -29.75 -7.07 -6.92
C TYR A 1130 -30.36 -6.33 -5.72
N GLN A 1131 -29.50 -5.89 -4.80
CA GLN A 1131 -29.85 -5.07 -3.65
C GLN A 1131 -28.87 -3.91 -3.43
N LYS A 1132 -29.34 -2.80 -2.83
CA LYS A 1132 -28.55 -1.59 -2.56
C LYS A 1132 -29.16 -0.76 -1.41
N ARG A 1133 -28.32 -0.16 -0.57
CA ARG A 1133 -28.72 0.69 0.57
C ARG A 1133 -28.21 2.13 0.45
N SER A 1134 -28.99 3.08 0.93
CA SER A 1134 -28.63 4.50 1.12
C SER A 1134 -28.90 4.91 2.56
N ILE A 1135 -27.90 5.47 3.25
CA ILE A 1135 -27.91 5.75 4.69
C ILE A 1135 -27.84 7.26 4.90
N LEU A 1136 -28.82 7.83 5.62
CA LEU A 1136 -28.91 9.23 5.96
C LEU A 1136 -28.56 9.45 7.44
N THR A 1137 -27.52 10.23 7.72
CA THR A 1137 -27.07 10.54 9.08
C THR A 1137 -27.41 11.99 9.44
N VAL A 1138 -28.44 12.19 10.26
CA VAL A 1138 -28.92 13.52 10.65
C VAL A 1138 -29.24 13.53 12.14
N SER A 1139 -29.09 14.68 12.80
CA SER A 1139 -29.34 14.77 14.24
C SER A 1139 -30.84 14.58 14.54
N PRO A 1140 -31.20 14.05 15.72
CA PRO A 1140 -32.61 13.89 16.11
C PRO A 1140 -33.38 15.23 16.09
N GLU A 1141 -32.69 16.34 16.40
CA GLU A 1141 -33.26 17.68 16.34
C GLU A 1141 -33.55 18.14 14.90
N ASP A 1142 -32.71 17.78 13.93
CA ASP A 1142 -32.88 18.14 12.51
C ASP A 1142 -33.94 17.25 11.84
N LEU A 1143 -34.02 15.97 12.24
CA LEU A 1143 -35.09 15.03 11.84
C LEU A 1143 -36.48 15.48 12.28
N ASN A 1144 -36.59 16.11 13.46
CA ASN A 1144 -37.85 16.63 13.97
C ASN A 1144 -38.24 17.97 13.33
N LYS A 1145 -37.27 18.73 12.80
CA LYS A 1145 -37.50 20.05 12.19
C LYS A 1145 -37.78 20.00 10.69
N ASN A 1146 -37.34 18.94 10.00
CA ASN A 1146 -37.40 18.86 8.53
C ASN A 1146 -38.00 17.53 8.05
N LYS A 1147 -38.58 17.55 6.84
CA LYS A 1147 -39.11 16.34 6.19
C LYS A 1147 -38.04 15.72 5.30
N TYR A 1148 -37.74 14.45 5.51
CA TYR A 1148 -36.80 13.71 4.69
C TYR A 1148 -37.52 12.64 3.87
N SER A 1149 -37.17 12.50 2.59
CA SER A 1149 -37.72 11.46 1.72
C SER A 1149 -36.60 10.75 0.95
N CYS A 1150 -36.70 9.44 0.79
CA CYS A 1150 -35.86 8.66 -0.12
C CYS A 1150 -36.56 8.51 -1.47
N VAL A 1151 -35.83 8.76 -2.55
CA VAL A 1151 -36.31 8.63 -3.93
C VAL A 1151 -35.50 7.55 -4.64
N VAL A 1152 -36.19 6.59 -5.25
CA VAL A 1152 -35.58 5.46 -5.97
C VAL A 1152 -36.03 5.46 -7.42
N HIS A 1153 -35.04 5.40 -8.32
CA HIS A 1153 -35.21 5.32 -9.77
C HIS A 1153 -34.61 4.03 -10.31
N HIS A 1154 -35.39 3.29 -11.11
CA HIS A 1154 -35.01 2.01 -11.69
C HIS A 1154 -35.82 1.74 -12.97
N SER A 1155 -35.24 1.02 -13.94
CA SER A 1155 -35.88 0.72 -15.23
C SER A 1155 -37.09 -0.20 -15.15
N GLY A 1156 -37.28 -0.89 -14.02
CA GLY A 1156 -38.47 -1.68 -13.70
C GLY A 1156 -39.62 -0.86 -13.10
N LEU A 1157 -39.41 0.42 -12.79
CA LEU A 1157 -40.45 1.31 -12.25
C LEU A 1157 -41.04 2.20 -13.34
N GLU A 1158 -42.37 2.34 -13.36
CA GLU A 1158 -43.06 3.29 -14.27
C GLU A 1158 -42.90 4.76 -13.83
N LYS A 1159 -42.72 4.99 -12.53
CA LYS A 1159 -42.49 6.30 -11.90
C LYS A 1159 -41.56 6.15 -10.71
N ASP A 1160 -40.82 7.21 -10.39
CA ASP A 1160 -39.91 7.24 -9.24
C ASP A 1160 -40.66 6.94 -7.94
N LEU A 1161 -40.07 6.07 -7.13
CA LEU A 1161 -40.64 5.68 -5.85
C LEU A 1161 -40.16 6.65 -4.77
N VAL A 1162 -41.06 7.38 -4.13
CA VAL A 1162 -40.75 8.39 -3.10
C VAL A 1162 -41.32 7.95 -1.75
N LEU A 1163 -40.45 7.64 -0.78
CA LEU A 1163 -40.85 7.30 0.58
C LEU A 1163 -40.49 8.44 1.54
N ALA A 1164 -41.46 8.96 2.29
CA ALA A 1164 -41.23 9.97 3.31
C ALA A 1164 -40.98 9.34 4.69
N PHE A 1165 -39.96 9.83 5.40
CA PHE A 1165 -39.64 9.39 6.76
C PHE A 1165 -40.50 10.12 7.81
N GLN A 1166 -41.02 9.39 8.81
CA GLN A 1166 -41.75 9.95 9.96
C GLN A 1166 -41.12 9.51 11.28
N PRO A 1167 -40.61 10.43 12.13
CA PRO A 1167 -40.08 10.10 13.45
C PRO A 1167 -41.23 9.71 14.41
N GLY A 1168 -41.06 8.60 15.14
CA GLY A 1168 -42.06 8.09 16.08
C GLY A 1168 -42.31 9.04 17.26
N VAL A 1169 -43.44 9.76 17.23
CA VAL A 1169 -44.03 10.46 18.39
C VAL A 1169 -45.25 9.69 18.87
N LEU A 1170 -45.26 9.41 20.17
CA LEU A 1170 -46.38 8.88 20.94
C LEU A 1170 -47.68 9.62 20.59
N ILE A 1171 -48.67 8.89 20.06
CA ILE A 1171 -49.99 9.42 19.73
C ILE A 1171 -50.71 9.76 21.04
N GLY A 1172 -50.71 11.04 21.38
CA GLY A 1172 -51.48 11.53 22.52
C GLY A 1172 -51.20 13.01 22.78
N VAL A 1173 -51.79 13.90 21.96
CA VAL A 1173 -52.22 15.28 22.34
C VAL A 1173 -52.87 16.03 21.15
N ASN A 1174 -52.68 15.66 19.88
CA ASN A 1174 -53.20 16.45 18.76
C ASN A 1174 -54.62 16.12 18.25
N VAL A 1175 -55.41 15.31 18.96
CA VAL A 1175 -56.83 15.07 18.58
C VAL A 1175 -57.73 16.25 19.02
N GLY A 1176 -57.41 16.93 20.12
CA GLY A 1176 -58.22 18.04 20.65
C GLY A 1176 -58.17 19.32 19.79
N ALA A 1177 -57.00 19.67 19.26
CA ALA A 1177 -56.84 20.86 18.42
C ALA A 1177 -57.49 20.69 17.04
N ILE A 1178 -57.41 19.48 16.46
CA ILE A 1178 -58.03 19.17 15.17
C ILE A 1178 -59.55 19.14 15.28
N LEU A 1179 -60.11 18.61 16.38
CA LEU A 1179 -61.55 18.66 16.65
C LEU A 1179 -62.06 20.08 16.90
N ALA A 1180 -61.28 20.93 17.59
CA ALA A 1180 -61.65 22.33 17.82
C ALA A 1180 -61.66 23.16 16.51
N VAL A 1181 -60.67 22.94 15.63
CA VAL A 1181 -60.62 23.60 14.32
C VAL A 1181 -61.73 23.09 13.40
N LEU A 1182 -62.04 21.79 13.41
CA LEU A 1182 -63.18 21.23 12.67
C LEU A 1182 -64.52 21.77 13.18
N LEU A 1183 -64.68 21.95 14.50
CA LEU A 1183 -65.88 22.57 15.08
C LEU A 1183 -66.02 24.04 14.68
N LEU A 1184 -64.93 24.82 14.68
CA LEU A 1184 -64.95 26.22 14.25
C LEU A 1184 -65.27 26.38 12.76
N VAL A 1185 -64.75 25.47 11.91
CA VAL A 1185 -65.08 25.44 10.48
C VAL A 1185 -66.53 25.03 10.25
N LEU A 1186 -67.06 24.05 11.00
CA LEU A 1186 -68.45 23.64 10.91
C LEU A 1186 -69.42 24.75 11.38
N VAL A 1187 -69.07 25.48 12.45
CA VAL A 1187 -69.85 26.64 12.93
C VAL A 1187 -69.79 27.79 11.92
N GLY A 1188 -68.62 28.04 11.32
CA GLY A 1188 -68.46 29.02 10.24
C GLY A 1188 -69.26 28.68 8.98
N CYS A 1189 -69.26 27.41 8.57
CA CYS A 1189 -70.06 26.92 7.46
C CYS A 1189 -71.57 26.98 7.77
N ALA A 1190 -71.99 26.66 8.99
CA ALA A 1190 -73.39 26.78 9.41
C ALA A 1190 -73.85 28.25 9.43
N ALA A 1191 -73.03 29.17 9.95
CA ALA A 1191 -73.30 30.61 9.94
C ALA A 1191 -73.37 31.18 8.52
N PHE A 1192 -72.48 30.73 7.62
CA PHE A 1192 -72.48 31.12 6.21
C PHE A 1192 -73.70 30.57 5.45
N LEU A 1193 -74.11 29.32 5.71
CA LEU A 1193 -75.30 28.73 5.11
C LEU A 1193 -76.60 29.38 5.62
N ILE A 1194 -76.67 29.77 6.90
CA ILE A 1194 -77.79 30.53 7.46
C ILE A 1194 -77.84 31.94 6.84
N TRP A 1195 -76.69 32.60 6.68
CA TRP A 1195 -76.59 33.90 6.00
C TRP A 1195 -77.02 33.82 4.52
N ARG A 1196 -76.61 32.76 3.81
CA ARG A 1196 -76.99 32.52 2.40
C ARG A 1196 -78.46 32.14 2.25
N LYS A 1197 -79.07 31.48 3.25
CA LYS A 1197 -80.51 31.17 3.29
C LYS A 1197 -81.35 32.42 3.60
N LYS A 1198 -80.79 33.41 4.32
CA LYS A 1198 -81.42 34.71 4.56
C LYS A 1198 -81.37 35.65 3.34
N GLN A 1199 -80.39 35.52 2.44
CA GLN A 1199 -80.34 36.30 1.18
C GLN A 1199 -81.20 35.72 0.04
N LYS A 1200 -81.58 34.44 0.07
CA LYS A 1200 -82.41 33.83 -1.00
C LYS A 1200 -83.93 34.02 -0.84
N ASN A 1201 -84.40 34.67 0.23
CA ASN A 1201 -85.83 34.95 0.46
C ASN A 1201 -86.21 36.44 0.34
N GLY A 1202 -85.34 37.30 -0.18
CA GLY A 1202 -85.69 38.68 -0.51
C GLY A 1202 -85.38 38.97 -1.98
N GLN A 1203 -86.42 39.21 -2.80
CA GLN A 1203 -86.42 39.53 -4.24
C GLN A 1203 -86.38 38.28 -5.17
N ARG A 1204 -87.46 37.53 -5.41
CA ARG A 1204 -88.73 37.87 -6.10
C ARG A 1204 -89.49 39.10 -5.57
N HIS A 1205 -89.21 40.24 -6.19
CA HIS A 1205 -90.12 41.35 -6.53
C HIS A 1205 -89.28 42.52 -7.05
N LEU A 1206 -88.75 42.38 -8.27
CA LEU A 1206 -89.01 43.21 -9.46
C LEU A 1206 -88.19 42.66 -10.62
#